data_AF-A0A949KQ40-F1
#
_entry.id   AF-A0A949KQ40-F1
#
_cell.length_a   1.000
_cell.length_b   1.000
_cell.length_c   1.000
_cell.angle_alpha   90.00
_cell.angle_beta   90.00
_cell.angle_gamma   90.00
#
_symmetry.space_group_name_H-M   'P 1'
#
loop_
_entity.id
_entity.type
_entity.pdbx_description
1 polymer ?
#
loop_
_entity_poly.entity_id
_entity_poly.type
_entity_poly.pdbx_seq_one_letter_code
_entity_poly.pdbx_strand_id
1 'polypeptide(L)'
;MQILVVNPPLGGPAAAPCAALRAASFLSGMEPLTVWDANLDFWNQRLLTGAAAEAAGVWRGDGFYDPASYLSARQALEERLAQAGPEPAQGTYGFAGLKLPVMLTLESLLAQAGDERNPSGAWSAESLSQRLPEGQKALVLLCLETPGQCLGAAVMGLWLKRHRPEAVVALVGDCLEQAGAPSGPGPAWDHALSPMDPGPLRVLASSLTGLTPGSGCSLEWSSISLQGFLSPAPVMSLRPVVGMDLVREDPRDPGLAAPRLLEGHRLAGLIGQMAERGVAGVLLTSQEMPAAYLEKLAPELEGNRTPLALAASLEDPPSPQALAALARGGLRLIHWSAPSGGGLESDSLLAAMNNVLVSASRTGLWNHLKLPMEGSDSWAQALLDFTGSNPQVVHSWFRPTPWPWSPRPISYIGEPRAEAYRQVAPLPGGPLWRKLAGPAHLLLFLERHGCDTVRHWRVRSEGGSVFRLGENLSYVYAEPKDMAPDVLEEIALLVLAAGKVKPQWLRYNLANAYLVAYATEEGVIAGTDTLKRLRPEYLEHIKEQSGLDLTGYTERGYVSIRPEYRGTGMGNALVQGIIARAGGRKMVIITGEDNLAGQKLLARNNQRRVRTYFSNRLNKPMQIWMPQEQDPELGEEK
;
A
#
# COMPACT_ATOMS: atom_id res chain seq x y z
N MET A 1 8.55 37.94 21.44
CA MET A 1 9.26 36.69 21.10
C MET A 1 8.71 36.21 19.77
N GLN A 2 9.54 35.73 18.84
CA GLN A 2 9.07 35.18 17.56
C GLN A 2 8.82 33.68 17.69
N ILE A 3 7.76 33.17 17.06
CA ILE A 3 7.54 31.73 16.92
C ILE A 3 7.80 31.34 15.45
N LEU A 4 8.73 30.42 15.24
CA LEU A 4 9.05 29.87 13.93
C LEU A 4 8.78 28.37 13.92
N VAL A 5 7.78 27.95 13.14
CA VAL A 5 7.43 26.55 12.94
C VAL A 5 8.03 26.07 11.63
N VAL A 6 8.90 25.06 11.69
CA VAL A 6 9.71 24.62 10.57
C VAL A 6 9.35 23.19 10.19
N ASN A 7 9.11 22.93 8.91
CA ASN A 7 9.17 21.59 8.33
C ASN A 7 10.61 21.32 7.86
N PRO A 8 11.45 20.60 8.62
CA PRO A 8 12.87 20.48 8.33
C PRO A 8 13.12 19.76 7.01
N PRO A 9 14.26 20.05 6.33
CA PRO A 9 14.53 19.48 5.01
C PRO A 9 14.79 17.98 5.05
N LEU A 10 14.96 17.41 3.85
CA LEU A 10 15.31 16.00 3.61
C LEU A 10 14.16 15.00 3.82
N GLY A 11 12.92 15.48 3.82
CA GLY A 11 11.70 14.67 3.63
C GLY A 11 11.27 14.64 2.16
N GLY A 12 10.30 13.79 1.81
CA GLY A 12 9.76 13.74 0.45
C GLY A 12 8.82 14.91 0.11
N PRO A 13 8.86 15.49 -1.10
CA PRO A 13 8.04 16.66 -1.48
C PRO A 13 6.69 16.26 -2.12
N ALA A 14 6.17 15.07 -1.81
CA ALA A 14 4.93 14.53 -2.40
C ALA A 14 3.64 15.14 -1.81
N ALA A 15 3.72 15.66 -0.58
CA ALA A 15 2.57 16.17 0.16
C ALA A 15 3.00 17.29 1.10
N ALA A 16 2.06 18.18 1.42
CA ALA A 16 2.27 19.25 2.38
C ALA A 16 2.41 18.72 3.82
N PRO A 17 3.23 19.36 4.66
CA PRO A 17 3.54 18.88 6.00
C PRO A 17 2.37 19.05 6.98
N CYS A 18 1.81 17.95 7.49
CA CYS A 18 0.81 17.95 8.55
C CYS A 18 1.35 18.41 9.91
N ALA A 19 2.55 18.00 10.32
CA ALA A 19 3.08 18.23 11.66
C ALA A 19 3.37 19.72 11.89
N ALA A 20 3.97 20.40 10.92
CA ALA A 20 4.21 21.84 10.99
C ALA A 20 2.91 22.64 11.03
N LEU A 21 1.96 22.35 10.12
CA LEU A 21 0.66 23.00 10.10
C LEU A 21 -0.14 22.79 11.39
N ARG A 22 -0.05 21.59 11.98
CA ARG A 22 -0.72 21.25 13.24
C ARG A 22 -0.08 21.92 14.45
N ALA A 23 1.25 21.99 14.49
CA ALA A 23 1.95 22.74 15.53
C ALA A 23 1.57 24.23 15.47
N ALA A 24 1.53 24.81 14.27
CA ALA A 24 1.07 26.17 14.05
C ALA A 24 -0.39 26.38 14.50
N SER A 25 -1.30 25.46 14.14
CA SER A 25 -2.71 25.56 14.56
C SER A 25 -2.85 25.56 16.07
N PHE A 26 -2.10 24.71 16.78
CA PHE A 26 -2.09 24.68 18.25
C PHE A 26 -1.59 25.96 18.92
N LEU A 27 -0.86 26.79 18.18
CA LEU A 27 -0.32 28.07 18.62
C LEU A 27 -1.06 29.27 18.00
N SER A 28 -2.20 29.04 17.34
CA SER A 28 -3.05 30.11 16.80
C SER A 28 -3.32 31.21 17.83
N GLY A 29 -3.17 32.47 17.42
CA GLY A 29 -3.29 33.64 18.30
C GLY A 29 -2.00 34.04 19.04
N MET A 30 -0.88 33.32 18.85
CA MET A 30 0.42 33.65 19.43
C MET A 30 1.33 34.38 18.43
N GLU A 31 0.94 35.60 18.06
CA GLU A 31 1.71 36.40 17.09
C GLU A 31 2.94 37.08 17.72
N PRO A 32 4.06 37.23 16.99
CA PRO A 32 4.26 36.83 15.59
C PRO A 32 4.61 35.34 15.44
N LEU A 33 3.79 34.61 14.66
CA LEU A 33 3.97 33.21 14.29
C LEU A 33 4.24 33.09 12.78
N THR A 34 5.24 32.29 12.42
CA THR A 34 5.58 32.04 11.02
C THR A 34 5.77 30.55 10.78
N VAL A 35 5.25 30.06 9.67
CA VAL A 35 5.45 28.68 9.21
C VAL A 35 6.42 28.70 8.03
N TRP A 36 7.44 27.86 8.09
CA TRP A 36 8.46 27.74 7.04
C TRP A 36 8.61 26.29 6.60
N ASP A 37 8.26 26.03 5.34
CA ASP A 37 8.54 24.75 4.71
C ASP A 37 9.98 24.68 4.18
N ALA A 38 10.93 24.51 5.10
CA ALA A 38 12.34 24.36 4.78
C ALA A 38 12.60 23.17 3.85
N ASN A 39 11.79 22.10 3.95
CA ASN A 39 11.88 20.98 3.03
C ASN A 39 11.56 21.36 1.59
N LEU A 40 10.42 22.00 1.37
CA LEU A 40 10.02 22.41 0.03
C LEU A 40 11.01 23.40 -0.58
N ASP A 41 11.48 24.37 0.21
CA ASP A 41 12.52 25.33 -0.22
C ASP A 41 13.81 24.61 -0.61
N PHE A 42 14.28 23.66 0.21
CA PHE A 42 15.48 22.88 -0.07
C PHE A 42 15.35 22.09 -1.38
N TRP A 43 14.21 21.43 -1.60
CA TRP A 43 13.95 20.71 -2.85
C TRP A 43 13.99 21.65 -4.04
N ASN A 44 13.26 22.76 -4.00
CA ASN A 44 13.16 23.68 -5.14
C ASN A 44 14.49 24.41 -5.44
N GLN A 45 15.22 24.81 -4.41
CA GLN A 45 16.43 25.63 -4.58
C GLN A 45 17.69 24.80 -4.80
N ARG A 46 17.75 23.55 -4.30
CA ARG A 46 18.97 22.73 -4.35
C ARG A 46 18.81 21.50 -5.23
N LEU A 47 17.73 20.75 -5.08
CA LEU A 47 17.59 19.43 -5.70
C LEU A 47 16.92 19.49 -7.09
N LEU A 48 15.96 20.39 -7.28
CA LEU A 48 15.14 20.51 -8.50
C LEU A 48 15.65 21.63 -9.41
N THR A 49 16.93 21.56 -9.76
CA THR A 49 17.60 22.53 -10.66
C THR A 49 18.02 21.87 -11.97
N GLY A 50 18.12 22.65 -13.05
CA GLY A 50 18.49 22.12 -14.38
C GLY A 50 17.49 21.08 -14.90
N ALA A 51 17.99 19.95 -15.41
CA ALA A 51 17.15 18.85 -15.94
C ALA A 51 16.14 18.30 -14.91
N ALA A 52 16.43 18.38 -13.61
CA ALA A 52 15.48 17.98 -12.57
C ALA A 52 14.27 18.93 -12.46
N ALA A 53 14.43 20.21 -12.85
CA ALA A 53 13.31 21.14 -12.88
C ALA A 53 12.31 20.78 -14.00
N GLU A 54 12.82 20.34 -15.16
CA GLU A 54 11.99 19.88 -16.29
C GLU A 54 11.22 18.61 -15.92
N ALA A 55 11.90 17.63 -15.30
CA ALA A 55 11.27 16.41 -14.81
C ALA A 55 10.23 16.70 -13.70
N ALA A 56 10.51 17.64 -12.79
CA ALA A 56 9.53 18.13 -11.82
C ALA A 56 8.32 18.80 -12.51
N GLY A 57 8.52 19.46 -13.64
CA GLY A 57 7.47 20.03 -14.46
C GLY A 57 6.48 18.98 -14.96
N VAL A 58 6.96 17.80 -15.35
CA VAL A 58 6.09 16.65 -15.73
C VAL A 58 5.20 16.25 -14.56
N TRP A 59 5.77 16.09 -13.36
CA TRP A 59 5.02 15.72 -12.17
C TRP A 59 4.07 16.80 -11.66
N ARG A 60 4.32 18.07 -11.98
CA ARG A 60 3.44 19.20 -11.65
C ARG A 60 2.35 19.44 -12.71
N GLY A 61 2.36 18.70 -13.81
CA GLY A 61 1.40 18.85 -14.91
C GLY A 61 0.67 17.56 -15.26
N ASP A 62 -0.04 17.57 -16.39
CA ASP A 62 -0.84 16.43 -16.86
C ASP A 62 0.00 15.18 -17.15
N GLY A 63 1.28 15.36 -17.49
CA GLY A 63 2.23 14.26 -17.70
C GLY A 63 2.42 13.37 -16.46
N PHE A 64 2.05 13.85 -15.27
CA PHE A 64 1.99 13.04 -14.05
C PHE A 64 1.08 11.81 -14.20
N TYR A 65 -0.06 11.96 -14.88
CA TYR A 65 -1.06 10.90 -14.97
C TYR A 65 -0.76 9.88 -16.08
N ASP A 66 0.20 10.16 -16.96
CA ASP A 66 0.70 9.21 -17.94
C ASP A 66 1.83 8.36 -17.32
N PRO A 67 1.66 7.03 -17.14
CA PRO A 67 2.66 6.22 -16.47
C PRO A 67 4.05 6.26 -17.11
N ALA A 68 4.15 6.35 -18.44
CA ALA A 68 5.45 6.40 -19.13
C ALA A 68 6.17 7.74 -18.86
N SER A 69 5.47 8.86 -19.03
CA SER A 69 5.97 10.20 -18.73
C SER A 69 6.39 10.32 -17.26
N TYR A 70 5.56 9.81 -16.35
CA TYR A 70 5.86 9.78 -14.91
C TYR A 70 7.16 9.06 -14.61
N LEU A 71 7.38 7.87 -15.20
CA LEU A 71 8.58 7.06 -14.96
C LEU A 71 9.83 7.68 -15.57
N SER A 72 9.72 8.26 -16.78
CA SER A 72 10.82 9.00 -17.40
C SER A 72 11.26 10.18 -16.53
N ALA A 73 10.29 10.97 -16.04
CA ALA A 73 10.56 12.05 -15.10
C ALA A 73 11.16 11.54 -13.78
N ARG A 74 10.64 10.42 -13.25
CA ARG A 74 11.18 9.78 -12.05
C ARG A 74 12.65 9.40 -12.23
N GLN A 75 12.98 8.76 -13.35
CA GLN A 75 14.34 8.31 -13.63
C GLN A 75 15.30 9.50 -13.73
N ALA A 76 14.93 10.56 -14.46
CA ALA A 76 15.74 11.77 -14.55
C ALA A 76 15.99 12.43 -13.18
N LEU A 77 14.97 12.42 -12.30
CA LEU A 77 15.10 12.90 -10.93
C LEU A 77 15.99 11.99 -10.08
N GLU A 78 15.83 10.67 -10.14
CA GLU A 78 16.66 9.72 -9.40
C GLU A 78 18.14 9.81 -9.82
N GLU A 79 18.42 9.92 -11.11
CA GLU A 79 19.77 10.14 -11.64
C GLU A 79 20.37 11.45 -11.11
N ARG A 80 19.59 12.52 -11.05
CA ARG A 80 20.04 13.79 -10.47
C ARG A 80 20.28 13.70 -8.97
N LEU A 81 19.38 13.06 -8.22
CA LEU A 81 19.52 12.87 -6.78
C LEU A 81 20.75 12.01 -6.44
N ALA A 82 21.05 11.01 -7.27
CA ALA A 82 22.27 10.21 -7.14
C ALA A 82 23.54 11.06 -7.37
N GLN A 83 23.52 12.00 -8.32
CA GLN A 83 24.62 12.94 -8.56
C GLN A 83 24.74 14.02 -7.48
N ALA A 84 23.62 14.43 -6.88
CA ALA A 84 23.57 15.42 -5.80
C ALA A 84 23.86 14.80 -4.42
N GLY A 85 23.95 13.47 -4.33
CA GLY A 85 24.18 12.73 -3.10
C GLY A 85 25.49 13.13 -2.42
N PRO A 86 25.49 13.35 -1.08
CA PRO A 86 26.72 13.57 -0.33
C PRO A 86 27.62 12.32 -0.37
N GLU A 87 28.86 12.43 0.12
CA GLU A 87 29.76 11.27 0.27
C GLU A 87 29.02 10.06 0.86
N PRO A 88 29.35 8.81 0.46
CA PRO A 88 28.64 7.58 0.84
C PRO A 88 28.36 7.41 2.35
N ALA A 89 29.15 8.07 3.21
CA ALA A 89 28.97 8.09 4.67
C ALA A 89 27.66 8.75 5.14
N GLN A 90 27.01 9.59 4.31
CA GLN A 90 25.89 10.44 4.74
C GLN A 90 24.50 9.91 4.35
N GLY A 91 24.40 8.90 3.49
CA GLY A 91 23.14 8.33 2.99
C GLY A 91 22.87 8.60 1.52
N THR A 92 21.70 8.18 1.03
CA THR A 92 21.29 8.35 -0.37
C THR A 92 20.02 9.17 -0.47
N TYR A 93 19.99 10.19 -1.34
CA TYR A 93 18.76 10.91 -1.61
C TYR A 93 17.82 10.04 -2.44
N GLY A 94 16.61 9.84 -1.93
CA GLY A 94 15.50 9.28 -2.68
C GLY A 94 14.31 10.22 -2.64
N PHE A 95 13.25 9.87 -3.37
CA PHE A 95 12.05 10.67 -3.37
C PHE A 95 11.37 10.74 -1.99
N ALA A 96 11.45 9.67 -1.19
CA ALA A 96 10.92 9.66 0.17
C ALA A 96 11.75 10.53 1.15
N GLY A 97 12.80 11.21 0.66
CA GLY A 97 13.74 11.98 1.45
C GLY A 97 15.12 11.32 1.51
N LEU A 98 15.94 11.76 2.45
CA LEU A 98 17.24 11.15 2.69
C LEU A 98 17.07 9.77 3.32
N LYS A 99 17.56 8.74 2.63
CA LYS A 99 17.69 7.39 3.19
C LYS A 99 19.03 7.30 3.91
N LEU A 100 18.96 7.40 5.22
CA LEU A 100 20.08 7.25 6.13
C LEU A 100 20.57 5.78 6.17
N PRO A 101 21.87 5.53 6.36
CA PRO A 101 22.40 4.20 6.65
C PRO A 101 21.70 3.57 7.87
N VAL A 102 21.50 2.26 7.80
CA VAL A 102 20.70 1.45 8.73
C VAL A 102 21.21 1.47 10.20
N MET A 103 22.45 1.91 10.45
CA MET A 103 23.10 1.80 11.77
C MET A 103 23.39 3.15 12.45
N LEU A 104 22.70 4.24 12.10
CA LEU A 104 22.98 5.54 12.72
C LEU A 104 22.37 5.65 14.12
N THR A 105 23.22 5.64 15.15
CA THR A 105 22.84 6.09 16.50
C THR A 105 22.56 7.59 16.52
N LEU A 106 21.85 8.07 17.56
CA LEU A 106 21.64 9.50 17.75
C LEU A 106 22.97 10.29 17.79
N GLU A 107 23.99 9.75 18.44
CA GLU A 107 25.32 10.35 18.52
C GLU A 107 25.96 10.50 17.12
N SER A 108 25.91 9.44 16.31
CA SER A 108 26.44 9.48 14.95
C SER A 108 25.67 10.45 14.05
N LEU A 109 24.34 10.56 14.21
CA LEU A 109 23.51 11.55 13.53
C LEU A 109 23.94 12.98 13.89
N LEU A 110 24.15 13.26 15.18
CA LEU A 110 24.57 14.58 15.66
C LEU A 110 26.00 14.92 15.20
N ALA A 111 26.91 13.95 15.20
CA ALA A 111 28.25 14.14 14.66
C ALA A 111 28.21 14.50 13.16
N GLN A 112 27.38 13.79 12.38
CA GLN A 112 27.19 14.08 10.96
C GLN A 112 26.49 15.43 10.73
N ALA A 113 25.55 15.82 11.58
CA ALA A 113 24.90 17.11 11.52
C ALA A 113 25.87 18.27 11.84
N GLY A 114 26.87 18.03 12.69
CA GLY A 114 27.89 19.01 13.06
C GLY A 114 29.07 19.12 12.09
N ASP A 115 29.20 18.22 11.10
CA ASP A 115 30.27 18.24 10.11
C ASP A 115 30.11 19.46 9.17
N GLU A 116 31.15 20.27 9.04
CA GLU A 116 31.17 21.46 8.18
C GLU A 116 30.99 21.12 6.69
N ARG A 117 31.28 19.87 6.30
CA ARG A 117 31.07 19.36 4.94
C ARG A 117 29.62 18.97 4.67
N ASN A 118 28.73 19.04 5.66
CA ASN A 118 27.33 18.73 5.47
C ASN A 118 26.69 19.78 4.52
N PRO A 119 26.19 19.36 3.34
CA PRO A 119 25.69 20.30 2.33
C PRO A 119 24.45 21.08 2.78
N SER A 120 23.73 20.59 3.79
CA SER A 120 22.59 21.30 4.38
C SER A 120 23.00 22.36 5.40
N GLY A 121 24.24 22.35 5.91
CA GLY A 121 24.72 23.26 6.94
C GLY A 121 24.71 24.72 6.50
N ALA A 122 25.42 25.04 5.42
CA ALA A 122 25.51 26.41 4.89
C ALA A 122 24.14 26.96 4.47
N TRP A 123 23.32 26.14 3.80
CA TRP A 123 21.97 26.53 3.38
C TRP A 123 21.03 26.79 4.58
N SER A 124 21.08 25.92 5.61
CA SER A 124 20.28 26.10 6.82
C SER A 124 20.69 27.37 7.56
N ALA A 125 22.00 27.62 7.67
CA ALA A 125 22.56 28.81 8.31
C ALA A 125 22.05 30.09 7.62
N GLU A 126 22.23 30.19 6.30
CA GLU A 126 21.77 31.34 5.51
C GLU A 126 20.25 31.57 5.68
N SER A 127 19.47 30.50 5.54
CA SER A 127 18.01 30.59 5.60
C SER A 127 17.46 30.94 6.99
N LEU A 128 18.11 30.45 8.05
CA LEU A 128 17.75 30.75 9.44
C LEU A 128 18.16 32.19 9.81
N SER A 129 19.36 32.64 9.43
CA SER A 129 19.82 34.02 9.66
C SER A 129 18.88 35.06 9.05
N GLN A 130 18.29 34.78 7.88
CA GLN A 130 17.31 35.66 7.25
C GLN A 130 15.97 35.73 8.00
N ARG A 131 15.59 34.68 8.73
CA ARG A 131 14.28 34.54 9.38
C ARG A 131 14.30 34.88 10.87
N LEU A 132 15.47 34.83 11.50
CA LEU A 132 15.67 35.10 12.92
C LEU A 132 16.71 36.22 13.06
N PRO A 133 16.31 37.50 13.17
CA PRO A 133 17.21 38.64 13.36
C PRO A 133 17.97 38.58 14.68
N GLU A 134 19.24 39.02 14.73
CA GLU A 134 20.08 38.99 15.95
C GLU A 134 19.45 39.71 17.15
N GLY A 135 19.63 39.15 18.36
CA GLY A 135 19.14 39.72 19.61
C GLY A 135 17.65 39.48 19.91
N GLN A 136 16.89 38.89 18.98
CA GLN A 136 15.48 38.56 19.19
C GLN A 136 15.31 37.16 19.79
N LYS A 137 14.64 37.07 20.95
CA LYS A 137 14.20 35.76 21.51
C LYS A 137 13.24 35.08 20.55
N ALA A 138 13.43 33.78 20.35
CA ALA A 138 12.59 32.95 19.48
C ALA A 138 12.29 31.59 20.10
N LEU A 139 11.11 31.06 19.78
CA LEU A 139 10.76 29.65 19.92
C LEU A 139 10.78 29.02 18.51
N VAL A 140 11.66 28.06 18.29
CA VAL A 140 11.78 27.34 17.01
C VAL A 140 11.27 25.92 17.18
N LEU A 141 10.23 25.57 16.42
CA LEU A 141 9.68 24.22 16.39
C LEU A 141 10.16 23.49 15.15
N LEU A 142 10.93 22.41 15.33
CA LEU A 142 11.38 21.54 14.24
C LEU A 142 10.42 20.35 14.13
N CYS A 143 9.54 20.37 13.14
CA CYS A 143 8.42 19.42 13.02
C CYS A 143 8.78 18.21 12.11
N LEU A 144 9.01 17.05 12.72
CA LEU A 144 9.37 15.81 12.03
C LEU A 144 8.13 14.97 11.66
N GLU A 145 8.01 14.59 10.40
CA GLU A 145 7.00 13.65 9.89
C GLU A 145 7.60 12.34 9.40
N THR A 146 8.79 12.42 8.81
CA THR A 146 9.47 11.26 8.22
C THR A 146 10.89 11.11 8.76
N PRO A 147 11.42 9.88 8.85
CA PRO A 147 12.79 9.63 9.31
C PRO A 147 13.88 10.39 8.55
N GLY A 148 13.66 10.69 7.27
CA GLY A 148 14.62 11.44 6.46
C GLY A 148 14.90 12.85 6.98
N GLN A 149 13.96 13.45 7.71
CA GLN A 149 14.07 14.83 8.20
C GLN A 149 14.96 14.98 9.44
N CYS A 150 15.32 13.88 10.10
CA CYS A 150 16.09 13.91 11.34
C CYS A 150 17.44 14.63 11.19
N LEU A 151 18.15 14.39 10.08
CA LEU A 151 19.44 15.04 9.83
C LEU A 151 19.26 16.55 9.61
N GLY A 152 18.25 16.96 8.84
CA GLY A 152 17.95 18.36 8.59
C GLY A 152 17.60 19.11 9.88
N ALA A 153 16.76 18.50 10.72
CA ALA A 153 16.42 19.05 12.03
C ALA A 153 17.65 19.15 12.94
N ALA A 154 18.52 18.13 12.98
CA ALA A 154 19.73 18.17 13.79
C ALA A 154 20.70 19.27 13.34
N VAL A 155 20.88 19.46 12.02
CA VAL A 155 21.73 20.53 11.45
C VAL A 155 21.21 21.91 11.86
N MET A 156 19.92 22.15 11.68
CA MET A 156 19.27 23.40 12.06
C MET A 156 19.35 23.65 13.57
N GLY A 157 19.10 22.62 14.37
CA GLY A 157 19.18 22.67 15.83
C GLY A 157 20.58 23.00 16.34
N LEU A 158 21.61 22.30 15.87
CA LEU A 158 23.00 22.57 16.25
C LEU A 158 23.43 23.99 15.86
N TRP A 159 23.03 24.45 14.67
CA TRP A 159 23.31 25.82 14.24
C TRP A 159 22.66 26.85 15.18
N LEU A 160 21.38 26.65 15.53
CA LEU A 160 20.65 27.52 16.46
C LEU A 160 21.31 27.54 17.84
N LYS A 161 21.66 26.38 18.41
CA LYS A 161 22.32 26.32 19.73
C LYS A 161 23.69 27.02 19.73
N ARG A 162 24.42 27.00 18.61
CA ARG A 162 25.74 27.65 18.48
C ARG A 162 25.65 29.16 18.27
N HIS A 163 24.75 29.62 17.41
CA HIS A 163 24.74 31.02 16.95
C HIS A 163 23.61 31.84 17.58
N ARG A 164 22.55 31.19 18.05
CA ARG A 164 21.32 31.78 18.61
C ARG A 164 21.00 31.16 19.98
N PRO A 165 21.89 31.24 20.98
CA PRO A 165 21.70 30.60 22.28
C PRO A 165 20.44 31.06 23.04
N GLU A 166 19.88 32.22 22.69
CA GLU A 166 18.63 32.75 23.21
C GLU A 166 17.37 32.14 22.57
N ALA A 167 17.51 31.36 21.50
CA ALA A 167 16.42 30.62 20.89
C ALA A 167 16.15 29.33 21.66
N VAL A 168 14.88 29.09 21.99
CA VAL A 168 14.42 27.81 22.52
C VAL A 168 14.06 26.91 21.36
N VAL A 169 14.69 25.76 21.26
CA VAL A 169 14.48 24.81 20.16
C VAL A 169 13.69 23.60 20.66
N ALA A 170 12.54 23.32 20.05
CA ALA A 170 11.74 22.15 20.37
C ALA A 170 11.60 21.25 19.14
N LEU A 171 11.91 19.97 19.32
CA LEU A 171 11.63 18.93 18.34
C LEU A 171 10.18 18.48 18.52
N VAL A 172 9.39 18.45 17.44
CA VAL A 172 7.97 18.08 17.47
C VAL A 172 7.74 16.97 16.46
N GLY A 173 7.22 15.81 16.86
CA GLY A 173 6.92 14.76 15.88
C GLY A 173 6.57 13.40 16.50
N ASP A 174 5.83 12.59 15.74
CA ASP A 174 5.37 11.25 16.15
C ASP A 174 6.50 10.26 16.39
N CYS A 175 7.64 10.55 15.78
CA CYS A 175 8.88 9.81 15.92
C CYS A 175 9.42 9.73 17.33
N LEU A 176 9.10 10.72 18.16
CA LEU A 176 9.76 10.88 19.45
C LEU A 176 9.30 9.82 20.44
N GLU A 177 8.01 9.49 20.43
CA GLU A 177 7.44 8.40 21.23
C GLU A 177 7.77 7.02 20.61
N GLN A 178 7.61 6.87 19.28
CA GLN A 178 7.70 5.58 18.61
C GLN A 178 9.11 4.98 18.56
N ALA A 179 10.14 5.82 18.62
CA ALA A 179 11.52 5.39 18.51
C ALA A 179 12.32 5.51 19.80
N GLY A 180 11.67 5.87 20.92
CA GLY A 180 12.36 6.06 22.20
C GLY A 180 13.32 7.24 22.18
N ALA A 181 12.92 8.36 21.58
CA ALA A 181 13.75 9.57 21.54
C ALA A 181 14.16 10.02 22.94
N PRO A 182 15.30 10.71 23.09
CA PRO A 182 15.71 11.26 24.37
C PRO A 182 14.62 12.19 24.90
N SER A 183 14.08 11.86 26.07
CA SER A 183 12.99 12.58 26.75
C SER A 183 13.43 13.89 27.40
N GLY A 184 14.57 14.45 26.97
CA GLY A 184 15.20 15.60 27.60
C GLY A 184 16.02 16.47 26.64
N PRO A 185 16.60 17.56 27.15
CA PRO A 185 17.42 18.47 26.35
C PRO A 185 18.63 17.74 25.77
N GLY A 186 18.94 18.05 24.51
CA GLY A 186 20.09 17.54 23.79
C GLY A 186 20.96 18.68 23.24
N PRO A 187 22.08 18.35 22.57
CA PRO A 187 22.97 19.36 22.01
C PRO A 187 22.33 20.19 20.87
N ALA A 188 21.23 19.70 20.28
CA ALA A 188 20.54 20.34 19.16
C ALA A 188 19.12 20.86 19.50
N TRP A 189 18.58 20.56 20.69
CA TRP A 189 17.24 20.98 21.11
C TRP A 189 17.11 21.06 22.63
N ASP A 190 16.20 21.90 23.11
CA ASP A 190 15.86 22.06 24.52
C ASP A 190 14.71 21.14 24.95
N HIS A 191 13.79 20.87 24.02
CA HIS A 191 12.59 20.08 24.29
C HIS A 191 12.31 19.06 23.18
N ALA A 192 11.74 17.93 23.56
CA ALA A 192 11.16 16.93 22.66
C ALA A 192 9.67 16.80 22.99
N LEU A 193 8.80 17.15 22.06
CA LEU A 193 7.36 17.29 22.28
C LEU A 193 6.56 16.36 21.36
N SER A 194 5.62 15.64 21.96
CA SER A 194 4.67 14.84 21.18
C SER A 194 3.65 15.73 20.50
N PRO A 195 3.34 15.53 19.21
CA PRO A 195 2.25 16.24 18.56
C PRO A 195 0.88 15.67 18.95
N MET A 196 0.82 14.54 19.68
CA MET A 196 -0.44 13.93 20.12
C MET A 196 -1.07 14.67 21.29
N ASP A 197 -0.24 15.19 22.18
CA ASP A 197 -0.67 16.04 23.26
C ASP A 197 -0.24 17.49 22.99
N PRO A 198 -1.17 18.38 22.58
CA PRO A 198 -0.85 19.79 22.40
C PRO A 198 -0.52 20.50 23.73
N GLY A 199 -0.85 19.91 24.89
CA GLY A 199 -0.68 20.51 26.21
C GLY A 199 0.76 20.99 26.47
N PRO A 200 1.77 20.11 26.43
CA PRO A 200 3.17 20.48 26.61
C PRO A 200 3.65 21.59 25.69
N LEU A 201 3.28 21.54 24.40
CA LEU A 201 3.62 22.60 23.44
C LEU A 201 2.99 23.94 23.83
N ARG A 202 1.70 23.94 24.20
CA ARG A 202 0.97 25.14 24.62
C ARG A 202 1.53 25.73 25.90
N VAL A 203 1.87 24.88 26.88
CA VAL A 203 2.51 25.32 28.14
C VAL A 203 3.87 25.95 27.87
N LEU A 204 4.70 25.32 27.04
CA LEU A 204 5.99 25.87 26.65
C LEU A 204 5.85 27.22 25.95
N ALA A 205 4.97 27.32 24.95
CA ALA A 205 4.76 28.57 24.24
C ALA A 205 4.19 29.66 25.17
N SER A 206 3.29 29.31 26.09
CA SER A 206 2.71 30.25 27.06
C SER A 206 3.75 30.76 28.05
N SER A 207 4.61 29.89 28.57
CA SER A 207 5.63 30.28 29.54
C SER A 207 6.68 31.21 28.94
N LEU A 208 6.94 31.08 27.64
CA LEU A 208 7.91 31.89 26.92
C LEU A 208 7.33 33.21 26.36
N THR A 209 6.06 33.22 25.94
CA THR A 209 5.41 34.42 25.36
C THR A 209 4.63 35.25 26.38
N GLY A 210 4.13 34.63 27.46
CA GLY A 210 3.10 35.20 28.34
C GLY A 210 1.69 35.20 27.75
N LEU A 211 1.49 34.66 26.54
CA LEU A 211 0.20 34.58 25.86
C LEU A 211 -0.44 33.20 26.06
N THR A 212 -1.77 33.13 26.00
CA THR A 212 -2.50 31.85 25.98
C THR A 212 -2.82 31.47 24.53
N PRO A 213 -2.44 30.27 24.06
CA PRO A 213 -2.75 29.83 22.71
C PRO A 213 -4.25 29.62 22.54
N GLY A 214 -4.74 29.80 21.31
CA GLY A 214 -6.13 29.59 20.95
C GLY A 214 -6.57 28.13 21.07
N SER A 215 -7.84 27.88 20.73
CA SER A 215 -8.44 26.55 20.82
C SER A 215 -7.76 25.49 19.93
N GLY A 216 -7.04 25.92 18.89
CA GLY A 216 -6.21 25.07 18.03
C GLY A 216 -6.99 24.28 16.97
N CYS A 217 -8.22 24.70 16.67
CA CYS A 217 -9.13 24.00 15.76
C CYS A 217 -9.11 24.51 14.31
N SER A 218 -8.35 25.56 14.00
CA SER A 218 -8.22 26.10 12.64
C SER A 218 -6.83 25.82 12.11
N LEU A 219 -6.72 25.05 11.03
CA LEU A 219 -5.46 24.89 10.31
C LEU A 219 -5.19 26.18 9.51
N GLU A 220 -4.17 26.92 9.92
CA GLU A 220 -3.71 28.08 9.17
C GLU A 220 -2.68 27.63 8.13
N TRP A 221 -3.15 27.41 6.90
CA TRP A 221 -2.29 26.96 5.79
C TRP A 221 -2.06 28.05 4.73
N SER A 222 -2.57 29.26 4.92
CA SER A 222 -2.33 30.40 4.01
C SER A 222 -0.86 30.79 3.89
N SER A 223 -0.05 30.38 4.86
CA SER A 223 1.39 30.62 4.90
C SER A 223 2.21 29.61 4.09
N ILE A 224 1.64 28.46 3.70
CA ILE A 224 2.33 27.45 2.90
C ILE A 224 1.93 27.60 1.44
N SER A 225 2.93 27.77 0.57
CA SER A 225 2.72 27.67 -0.86
C SER A 225 2.33 26.24 -1.22
N LEU A 226 1.07 26.04 -1.60
CA LEU A 226 0.61 24.78 -2.19
C LEU A 226 1.21 24.55 -3.58
N GLN A 227 1.76 25.60 -4.20
CA GLN A 227 2.53 25.52 -5.44
C GLN A 227 3.97 25.12 -5.11
N GLY A 228 4.47 24.06 -5.73
CA GLY A 228 5.86 23.62 -5.60
C GLY A 228 6.01 22.16 -5.19
N PHE A 229 4.99 21.53 -4.60
CA PHE A 229 5.01 20.08 -4.35
C PHE A 229 5.14 19.30 -5.67
N LEU A 230 5.65 18.08 -5.61
CA LEU A 230 5.91 17.22 -6.77
C LEU A 230 4.68 16.41 -7.20
N SER A 231 3.52 17.06 -7.19
CA SER A 231 2.24 16.53 -7.64
C SER A 231 1.52 17.57 -8.49
N PRO A 232 0.63 17.17 -9.42
CA PRO A 232 -0.04 18.11 -10.33
C PRO A 232 -1.04 19.01 -9.59
N ALA A 233 -1.48 18.56 -8.43
CA ALA A 233 -2.30 19.32 -7.50
C ALA A 233 -1.91 18.94 -6.05
N PRO A 234 -2.11 19.85 -5.09
CA PRO A 234 -1.66 19.63 -3.72
C PRO A 234 -2.46 18.53 -3.04
N VAL A 235 -1.75 17.58 -2.43
CA VAL A 235 -2.31 16.58 -1.51
C VAL A 235 -1.86 16.92 -0.11
N MET A 236 -2.79 16.97 0.84
CA MET A 236 -2.49 17.31 2.22
C MET A 236 -2.59 16.11 3.14
N SER A 237 -1.62 15.96 4.03
CA SER A 237 -1.73 15.04 5.15
C SER A 237 -2.51 15.73 6.28
N LEU A 238 -3.44 14.99 6.89
CA LEU A 238 -4.25 15.46 7.99
C LEU A 238 -4.33 14.38 9.07
N ARG A 239 -4.11 14.79 10.32
CA ARG A 239 -4.31 13.92 11.47
C ARG A 239 -5.56 14.31 12.24
N PRO A 240 -6.60 13.45 12.30
CA PRO A 240 -7.87 13.77 12.93
C PRO A 240 -7.83 13.63 14.47
N VAL A 241 -6.71 13.97 15.12
CA VAL A 241 -6.54 13.85 16.58
C VAL A 241 -6.51 15.23 17.21
N VAL A 242 -7.33 15.44 18.24
CA VAL A 242 -7.44 16.71 18.98
C VAL A 242 -6.81 16.66 20.38
N GLY A 243 -6.38 15.48 20.82
CA GLY A 243 -5.69 15.28 22.10
C GLY A 243 -5.62 13.81 22.47
N MET A 244 -5.26 13.53 23.72
CA MET A 244 -5.24 12.20 24.31
C MET A 244 -6.20 12.15 25.49
N ASP A 245 -6.98 11.07 25.60
CA ASP A 245 -7.78 10.76 26.78
C ASP A 245 -7.11 9.59 27.53
N LEU A 246 -7.07 9.66 28.87
CA LEU A 246 -6.60 8.55 29.69
C LEU A 246 -7.72 7.50 29.78
N VAL A 247 -7.50 6.33 29.18
CA VAL A 247 -8.40 5.18 29.35
C VAL A 247 -8.13 4.58 30.72
N ARG A 248 -9.00 4.88 31.69
CA ARG A 248 -8.97 4.27 33.01
C ARG A 248 -10.00 3.15 33.08
N GLU A 249 -9.54 1.90 32.99
CA GLU A 249 -10.36 0.75 33.35
C GLU A 249 -10.17 0.34 34.83
N ASP A 250 -8.96 0.50 35.39
CA ASP A 250 -8.67 0.34 36.83
C ASP A 250 -8.02 1.63 37.38
N PRO A 251 -8.49 2.20 38.51
CA PRO A 251 -7.84 3.34 39.17
C PRO A 251 -6.38 3.11 39.63
N ARG A 252 -5.88 1.87 39.62
CA ARG A 252 -4.48 1.50 39.91
C ARG A 252 -3.62 1.30 38.67
N ASP A 253 -4.22 1.31 37.48
CA ASP A 253 -3.50 1.29 36.20
C ASP A 253 -3.22 2.75 35.79
N PRO A 254 -1.98 3.13 35.45
CA PRO A 254 -1.69 4.46 34.91
C PRO A 254 -2.54 4.83 33.68
N GLY A 255 -3.20 3.84 33.06
CA GLY A 255 -4.18 4.03 32.00
C GLY A 255 -3.50 4.11 30.64
N LEU A 256 -4.07 3.43 29.65
CA LEU A 256 -3.62 3.57 28.26
C LEU A 256 -4.12 4.92 27.73
N ALA A 257 -3.22 5.77 27.24
CA ALA A 257 -3.64 7.00 26.57
C ALA A 257 -4.22 6.64 25.19
N ALA A 258 -5.49 6.97 24.95
CA ALA A 258 -6.14 6.79 23.65
C ALA A 258 -6.27 8.14 22.92
N PRO A 259 -6.09 8.15 21.59
CA PRO A 259 -6.27 9.38 20.81
C PRO A 259 -7.73 9.81 20.80
N ARG A 260 -7.98 11.07 21.20
CA ARG A 260 -9.29 11.69 21.03
C ARG A 260 -9.42 12.20 19.60
N LEU A 261 -10.33 11.60 18.84
CA LEU A 261 -10.57 11.95 17.44
C LEU A 261 -11.46 13.19 17.30
N LEU A 262 -11.25 13.95 16.23
CA LEU A 262 -12.12 15.04 15.81
C LEU A 262 -13.51 14.48 15.45
N GLU A 263 -14.59 15.18 15.81
CA GLU A 263 -15.95 14.77 15.43
C GLU A 263 -16.09 14.64 13.90
N GLY A 264 -16.83 13.61 13.42
CA GLY A 264 -16.92 13.29 11.99
C GLY A 264 -17.37 14.46 11.11
N HIS A 265 -18.42 15.18 11.51
CA HIS A 265 -18.91 16.35 10.78
C HIS A 265 -17.88 17.49 10.69
N ARG A 266 -17.05 17.68 11.73
CA ARG A 266 -15.97 18.68 11.71
C ARG A 266 -14.84 18.26 10.79
N LEU A 267 -14.49 16.97 10.80
CA LEU A 267 -13.50 16.42 9.88
C LEU A 267 -13.96 16.57 8.42
N ALA A 268 -15.22 16.22 8.12
CA ALA A 268 -15.81 16.41 6.80
C ALA A 268 -15.82 17.89 6.38
N GLY A 269 -16.24 18.80 7.27
CA GLY A 269 -16.21 20.24 7.03
C GLY A 269 -14.80 20.77 6.75
N LEU A 270 -13.79 20.27 7.47
CA LEU A 270 -12.39 20.63 7.24
C LEU A 270 -11.89 20.15 5.87
N ILE A 271 -12.24 18.92 5.47
CA ILE A 271 -11.95 18.40 4.13
C ILE A 271 -12.61 19.26 3.05
N GLY A 272 -13.86 19.68 3.26
CA GLY A 272 -14.56 20.60 2.34
C GLY A 272 -13.84 21.94 2.19
N GLN A 273 -13.41 22.55 3.30
CA GLN A 273 -12.64 23.81 3.27
C GLN A 273 -11.29 23.66 2.57
N MET A 274 -10.61 22.51 2.73
CA MET A 274 -9.39 22.20 1.99
C MET A 274 -9.67 22.12 0.48
N ALA A 275 -10.75 21.45 0.09
CA ALA A 275 -11.16 21.29 -1.30
C ALA A 275 -11.48 22.63 -1.98
N GLU A 276 -12.24 23.51 -1.30
CA GLU A 276 -12.56 24.87 -1.76
C GLU A 276 -11.32 25.72 -2.02
N ARG A 277 -10.20 25.38 -1.37
CA ARG A 277 -8.90 26.04 -1.53
C ARG A 277 -7.96 25.33 -2.50
N GLY A 278 -8.46 24.35 -3.26
CA GLY A 278 -7.72 23.69 -4.33
C GLY A 278 -6.91 22.46 -3.91
N VAL A 279 -7.13 21.91 -2.70
CA VAL A 279 -6.55 20.62 -2.30
C VAL A 279 -7.22 19.49 -3.07
N ALA A 280 -6.42 18.73 -3.80
CA ALA A 280 -6.88 17.66 -4.68
C ALA A 280 -6.93 16.28 -4.02
N GLY A 281 -6.50 16.15 -2.77
CA GLY A 281 -6.61 14.91 -2.01
C GLY A 281 -6.18 15.07 -0.55
N VAL A 282 -6.69 14.20 0.32
CA VAL A 282 -6.38 14.23 1.75
C VAL A 282 -5.93 12.85 2.25
N LEU A 283 -4.81 12.82 2.97
CA LEU A 283 -4.26 11.62 3.60
C LEU A 283 -4.54 11.62 5.11
N LEU A 284 -5.42 10.75 5.56
CA LEU A 284 -5.77 10.47 6.96
C LEU A 284 -5.05 9.20 7.45
N THR A 285 -3.82 8.97 7.00
CA THR A 285 -3.09 7.71 7.20
C THR A 285 -2.16 7.70 8.40
N SER A 286 -2.00 8.85 9.08
CA SER A 286 -1.13 9.01 10.25
C SER A 286 -1.76 8.52 11.55
N GLN A 287 -3.07 8.25 11.55
CA GLN A 287 -3.80 7.73 12.70
C GLN A 287 -4.76 6.65 12.24
N GLU A 288 -4.62 5.46 12.81
CA GLU A 288 -5.60 4.41 12.64
C GLU A 288 -6.93 4.82 13.27
N MET A 289 -8.01 4.70 12.50
CA MET A 289 -9.36 5.06 12.94
C MET A 289 -10.17 3.80 13.28
N PRO A 290 -10.79 3.72 14.47
CA PRO A 290 -11.63 2.59 14.87
C PRO A 290 -12.84 2.41 13.94
N ALA A 291 -13.34 1.18 13.79
CA ALA A 291 -14.50 0.89 12.96
C ALA A 291 -15.71 1.75 13.35
N ALA A 292 -16.00 1.85 14.65
CA ALA A 292 -17.12 2.64 15.16
C ALA A 292 -17.04 4.15 14.80
N TYR A 293 -15.82 4.69 14.65
CA TYR A 293 -15.63 6.05 14.16
C TYR A 293 -15.89 6.15 12.66
N LEU A 294 -15.36 5.21 11.88
CA LEU A 294 -15.55 5.13 10.43
C LEU A 294 -17.02 4.96 10.04
N GLU A 295 -17.80 4.19 10.80
CA GLU A 295 -19.26 4.04 10.64
C GLU A 295 -19.98 5.39 10.76
N LYS A 296 -19.55 6.25 11.70
CA LYS A 296 -20.13 7.58 11.91
C LYS A 296 -19.62 8.60 10.89
N LEU A 297 -18.37 8.47 10.44
CA LEU A 297 -17.78 9.35 9.43
C LEU A 297 -18.38 9.12 8.04
N ALA A 298 -18.73 7.88 7.72
CA ALA A 298 -19.25 7.50 6.41
C ALA A 298 -20.43 8.37 5.89
N PRO A 299 -21.50 8.62 6.67
CA PRO A 299 -22.57 9.52 6.24
C PRO A 299 -22.15 10.99 6.18
N GLU A 300 -21.23 11.45 7.03
CA GLU A 300 -20.75 12.84 7.04
C GLU A 300 -19.94 13.19 5.78
N LEU A 301 -19.36 12.19 5.12
CA LEU A 301 -18.65 12.34 3.85
C LEU A 301 -19.56 12.24 2.63
N GLU A 302 -20.88 12.12 2.80
CA GLU A 302 -21.80 12.11 1.67
C GLU A 302 -21.70 13.40 0.85
N GLY A 303 -21.44 13.27 -0.46
CA GLY A 303 -21.23 14.40 -1.35
C GLY A 303 -19.79 14.92 -1.41
N ASN A 304 -18.86 14.43 -0.56
CA ASN A 304 -17.45 14.74 -0.70
C ASN A 304 -16.90 14.22 -2.03
N ARG A 305 -16.21 15.09 -2.77
CA ARG A 305 -15.56 14.77 -4.04
C ARG A 305 -14.04 14.70 -3.95
N THR A 306 -13.46 15.13 -2.84
CA THR A 306 -12.02 15.10 -2.63
C THR A 306 -11.58 13.66 -2.35
N PRO A 307 -10.65 13.09 -3.13
CA PRO A 307 -10.20 11.74 -2.90
C PRO A 307 -9.49 11.63 -1.54
N LEU A 308 -9.78 10.55 -0.81
CA LEU A 308 -9.28 10.30 0.54
C LEU A 308 -8.45 9.03 0.58
N ALA A 309 -7.42 9.05 1.42
CA ALA A 309 -6.78 7.86 1.96
C ALA A 309 -6.95 7.84 3.48
N LEU A 310 -7.14 6.67 4.10
CA LEU A 310 -7.22 6.55 5.56
C LEU A 310 -6.46 5.34 6.09
N ALA A 311 -6.19 5.30 7.40
CA ALA A 311 -5.70 4.11 8.08
C ALA A 311 -6.80 3.42 8.92
N ALA A 312 -6.87 2.10 8.85
CA ALA A 312 -7.83 1.26 9.56
C ALA A 312 -7.21 -0.09 9.95
N SER A 313 -7.82 -0.78 10.91
CA SER A 313 -7.39 -2.10 11.37
C SER A 313 -8.16 -3.22 10.69
N LEU A 314 -7.48 -4.33 10.40
CA LEU A 314 -8.13 -5.59 10.05
C LEU A 314 -8.61 -6.37 11.29
N GLU A 315 -8.20 -5.96 12.50
CA GLU A 315 -8.69 -6.52 13.77
C GLU A 315 -10.06 -5.93 14.15
N ASP A 316 -10.25 -4.63 13.89
CA ASP A 316 -11.51 -3.91 14.03
C ASP A 316 -11.89 -3.23 12.70
N PRO A 317 -12.33 -4.00 11.69
CA PRO A 317 -12.64 -3.46 10.37
C PRO A 317 -14.04 -2.82 10.32
N PRO A 318 -14.23 -1.74 9.54
CA PRO A 318 -15.56 -1.19 9.27
C PRO A 318 -16.45 -2.19 8.51
N SER A 319 -17.76 -2.06 8.65
CA SER A 319 -18.72 -2.92 7.97
C SER A 319 -18.63 -2.78 6.44
N PRO A 320 -19.06 -3.80 5.66
CA PRO A 320 -19.19 -3.68 4.21
C PRO A 320 -20.03 -2.48 3.76
N GLN A 321 -21.07 -2.13 4.51
CA GLN A 321 -21.94 -0.99 4.25
C GLN A 321 -21.18 0.33 4.44
N ALA A 322 -20.43 0.48 5.54
CA ALA A 322 -19.59 1.64 5.77
C ALA A 322 -18.48 1.77 4.72
N LEU A 323 -17.80 0.67 4.35
CA LEU A 323 -16.81 0.67 3.27
C LEU A 323 -17.40 1.19 1.96
N ALA A 324 -18.60 0.75 1.60
CA ALA A 324 -19.29 1.23 0.40
C ALA A 324 -19.70 2.70 0.50
N ALA A 325 -20.14 3.17 1.67
CA ALA A 325 -20.49 4.56 1.90
C ALA A 325 -19.25 5.48 1.88
N LEU A 326 -18.16 5.09 2.54
CA LEU A 326 -16.88 5.79 2.50
C LEU A 326 -16.34 5.88 1.06
N ALA A 327 -16.44 4.81 0.27
CA ALA A 327 -16.04 4.82 -1.13
C ALA A 327 -16.83 5.87 -1.95
N ARG A 328 -18.14 5.98 -1.72
CA ARG A 328 -18.98 7.04 -2.32
C ARG A 328 -18.59 8.43 -1.82
N GLY A 329 -18.16 8.55 -0.56
CA GLY A 329 -17.64 9.78 0.04
C GLY A 329 -16.18 10.09 -0.31
N GLY A 330 -15.66 9.59 -1.43
CA GLY A 330 -14.32 9.92 -1.94
C GLY A 330 -13.19 9.03 -1.44
N LEU A 331 -13.43 8.03 -0.57
CA LEU A 331 -12.37 7.10 -0.18
C LEU A 331 -11.88 6.29 -1.39
N ARG A 332 -10.57 6.22 -1.57
CA ARG A 332 -9.91 5.43 -2.63
C ARG A 332 -8.86 4.46 -2.11
N LEU A 333 -8.22 4.79 -0.99
CA LEU A 333 -7.06 4.07 -0.46
C LEU A 333 -7.23 3.80 1.04
N ILE A 334 -7.05 2.55 1.47
CA ILE A 334 -7.00 2.18 2.88
C ILE A 334 -5.63 1.59 3.20
N HIS A 335 -4.97 2.18 4.20
CA HIS A 335 -3.80 1.62 4.87
C HIS A 335 -4.27 0.68 5.96
N TRP A 336 -4.09 -0.62 5.73
CA TRP A 336 -4.51 -1.66 6.66
C TRP A 336 -3.37 -2.04 7.61
N SER A 337 -3.63 -2.03 8.91
CA SER A 337 -2.82 -2.78 9.88
C SER A 337 -3.35 -4.22 9.99
N ALA A 338 -2.44 -5.18 10.01
CA ALA A 338 -2.79 -6.56 10.29
C ALA A 338 -2.97 -6.76 11.81
N PRO A 339 -3.84 -7.69 12.24
CA PRO A 339 -4.01 -8.00 13.66
C PRO A 339 -2.70 -8.50 14.28
N SER A 340 -2.56 -8.31 15.59
CA SER A 340 -1.45 -8.93 16.33
C SER A 340 -1.64 -10.46 16.35
N GLY A 341 -0.64 -11.23 15.88
CA GLY A 341 -0.74 -12.70 15.77
C GLY A 341 -0.73 -13.46 17.10
N GLY A 342 -0.94 -12.78 18.23
CA GLY A 342 -0.91 -13.38 19.56
C GLY A 342 -2.20 -14.15 19.87
N GLY A 343 -2.16 -15.49 19.78
CA GLY A 343 -3.15 -16.36 20.41
C GLY A 343 -4.25 -16.99 19.55
N LEU A 344 -4.29 -16.72 18.23
CA LEU A 344 -5.25 -17.35 17.28
C LEU A 344 -4.54 -18.20 16.24
N GLU A 345 -5.20 -19.25 15.74
CA GLU A 345 -4.72 -20.03 14.60
C GLU A 345 -4.65 -19.15 13.34
N SER A 346 -3.46 -19.09 12.73
CA SER A 346 -3.16 -18.17 11.62
C SER A 346 -4.12 -18.28 10.44
N ASP A 347 -4.59 -19.50 10.11
CA ASP A 347 -5.50 -19.73 8.98
C ASP A 347 -6.86 -19.04 9.16
N SER A 348 -7.41 -19.07 10.37
CA SER A 348 -8.69 -18.43 10.69
C SER A 348 -8.60 -16.90 10.54
N LEU A 349 -7.49 -16.33 10.99
CA LEU A 349 -7.20 -14.90 10.94
C LEU A 349 -7.01 -14.44 9.48
N LEU A 350 -6.23 -15.17 8.70
CA LEU A 350 -6.03 -14.91 7.28
C LEU A 350 -7.35 -15.01 6.48
N ALA A 351 -8.22 -15.97 6.80
CA ALA A 351 -9.53 -16.09 6.17
C ALA A 351 -10.45 -14.90 6.49
N ALA A 352 -10.48 -14.44 7.75
CA ALA A 352 -11.22 -13.26 8.15
C ALA A 352 -10.72 -11.99 7.45
N MET A 353 -9.40 -11.79 7.45
CA MET A 353 -8.75 -10.68 6.72
C MET A 353 -9.10 -10.70 5.23
N ASN A 354 -9.03 -11.87 4.58
CA ASN A 354 -9.37 -12.00 3.17
C ASN A 354 -10.82 -11.55 2.89
N ASN A 355 -11.78 -11.89 3.75
CA ASN A 355 -13.17 -11.49 3.56
C ASN A 355 -13.35 -9.97 3.60
N VAL A 356 -12.69 -9.28 4.54
CA VAL A 356 -12.70 -7.81 4.63
C VAL A 356 -12.06 -7.19 3.39
N LEU A 357 -10.88 -7.66 3.00
CA LEU A 357 -10.15 -7.13 1.84
C LEU A 357 -10.91 -7.38 0.52
N VAL A 358 -11.57 -8.53 0.38
CA VAL A 358 -12.49 -8.81 -0.74
C VAL A 358 -13.66 -7.82 -0.74
N SER A 359 -14.25 -7.53 0.42
CA SER A 359 -15.34 -6.57 0.54
C SER A 359 -14.91 -5.18 0.07
N ALA A 360 -13.77 -4.68 0.58
CA ALA A 360 -13.21 -3.39 0.19
C ALA A 360 -12.82 -3.36 -1.31
N SER A 361 -12.20 -4.41 -1.84
CA SER A 361 -11.82 -4.48 -3.25
C SER A 361 -13.06 -4.42 -4.17
N ARG A 362 -14.18 -5.05 -3.78
CA ARG A 362 -15.45 -5.01 -4.53
C ARG A 362 -16.10 -3.63 -4.56
N THR A 363 -15.83 -2.77 -3.58
CA THR A 363 -16.30 -1.37 -3.58
C THR A 363 -15.36 -0.44 -4.35
N GLY A 364 -14.32 -0.98 -4.99
CA GLY A 364 -13.34 -0.20 -5.76
C GLY A 364 -12.23 0.42 -4.90
N LEU A 365 -12.15 0.05 -3.62
CA LEU A 365 -11.13 0.57 -2.71
C LEU A 365 -9.79 -0.15 -2.91
N TRP A 366 -8.73 0.64 -2.82
CA TRP A 366 -7.38 0.13 -2.87
C TRP A 366 -6.87 -0.27 -1.49
N ASN A 367 -6.56 -1.56 -1.32
CA ASN A 367 -6.00 -2.07 -0.08
C ASN A 367 -4.47 -1.97 -0.10
N HIS A 368 -3.91 -1.21 0.84
CA HIS A 368 -2.47 -1.04 1.05
C HIS A 368 -2.08 -1.59 2.42
N LEU A 369 -1.48 -2.77 2.45
CA LEU A 369 -1.22 -3.50 3.70
C LEU A 369 0.10 -3.07 4.34
N LYS A 370 0.07 -2.72 5.63
CA LYS A 370 1.25 -2.53 6.46
C LYS A 370 1.83 -3.89 6.81
N LEU A 371 3.04 -4.16 6.36
CA LEU A 371 3.77 -5.37 6.71
C LEU A 371 4.60 -5.15 7.98
N PRO A 372 4.83 -6.22 8.78
CA PRO A 372 5.72 -6.16 9.93
C PRO A 372 7.15 -5.83 9.50
N MET A 373 7.87 -5.17 10.40
CA MET A 373 9.29 -4.87 10.18
C MET A 373 10.17 -6.11 10.39
N GLU A 374 9.77 -7.01 11.28
CA GLU A 374 10.50 -8.23 11.64
C GLU A 374 9.76 -9.46 11.12
N GLY A 375 10.50 -10.44 10.60
CA GLY A 375 9.95 -11.59 9.89
C GLY A 375 10.27 -12.95 10.51
N SER A 376 10.79 -12.96 11.74
CA SER A 376 11.22 -14.22 12.37
C SER A 376 10.07 -15.01 12.99
N ASP A 377 8.92 -14.39 13.25
CA ASP A 377 7.76 -15.12 13.76
C ASP A 377 6.92 -15.76 12.62
N SER A 378 6.20 -16.81 12.98
CA SER A 378 5.36 -17.57 12.04
C SER A 378 4.25 -16.73 11.43
N TRP A 379 3.74 -15.74 12.19
CA TRP A 379 2.69 -14.83 11.73
C TRP A 379 3.16 -13.92 10.60
N ALA A 380 4.34 -13.32 10.73
CA ALA A 380 4.93 -12.45 9.72
C ALA A 380 5.19 -13.22 8.42
N GLN A 381 5.67 -14.46 8.49
CA GLN A 381 5.82 -15.32 7.30
C GLN A 381 4.47 -15.64 6.66
N ALA A 382 3.47 -16.04 7.46
CA ALA A 382 2.13 -16.30 6.97
C ALA A 382 1.50 -15.06 6.29
N LEU A 383 1.74 -13.86 6.82
CA LEU A 383 1.27 -12.60 6.25
C LEU A 383 1.98 -12.25 4.94
N LEU A 384 3.28 -12.54 4.82
CA LEU A 384 4.04 -12.36 3.57
C LEU A 384 3.54 -13.31 2.48
N ASP A 385 3.33 -14.58 2.81
CA ASP A 385 2.78 -15.58 1.91
C ASP A 385 1.35 -15.22 1.49
N PHE A 386 0.51 -14.78 2.43
CA PHE A 386 -0.83 -14.28 2.17
C PHE A 386 -0.81 -13.10 1.19
N THR A 387 0.05 -12.12 1.46
CA THR A 387 0.21 -10.92 0.62
C THR A 387 0.65 -11.29 -0.80
N GLY A 388 1.64 -12.16 -0.93
CA GLY A 388 2.14 -12.63 -2.23
C GLY A 388 1.14 -13.50 -3.00
N SER A 389 0.27 -14.23 -2.30
CA SER A 389 -0.71 -15.15 -2.92
C SER A 389 -2.04 -14.47 -3.28
N ASN A 390 -2.27 -13.26 -2.77
CA ASN A 390 -3.54 -12.55 -2.92
C ASN A 390 -3.41 -11.12 -3.50
N PRO A 391 -2.65 -10.89 -4.58
CA PRO A 391 -2.50 -9.56 -5.18
C PRO A 391 -3.81 -8.98 -5.72
N GLN A 392 -4.84 -9.80 -5.93
CA GLN A 392 -6.17 -9.35 -6.34
C GLN A 392 -6.96 -8.63 -5.23
N VAL A 393 -6.54 -8.75 -3.97
CA VAL A 393 -7.19 -8.10 -2.81
C VAL A 393 -6.19 -7.35 -1.92
N VAL A 394 -4.91 -7.74 -1.90
CA VAL A 394 -3.82 -6.93 -1.34
C VAL A 394 -3.11 -6.26 -2.51
N HIS A 395 -3.61 -5.10 -2.94
CA HIS A 395 -3.15 -4.46 -4.17
C HIS A 395 -1.74 -3.89 -4.05
N SER A 396 -1.34 -3.50 -2.84
CA SER A 396 0.01 -3.03 -2.53
C SER A 396 0.30 -3.18 -1.04
N TRP A 397 1.54 -2.88 -0.65
CA TRP A 397 1.98 -2.95 0.73
C TRP A 397 3.09 -1.95 1.01
N PHE A 398 3.33 -1.66 2.28
CA PHE A 398 4.46 -0.88 2.73
C PHE A 398 5.06 -1.46 4.00
N ARG A 399 6.30 -1.05 4.27
CA ARG A 399 6.96 -1.31 5.54
C ARG A 399 7.21 0.04 6.21
N PRO A 400 6.94 0.18 7.51
CA PRO A 400 7.37 1.36 8.25
C PRO A 400 8.88 1.54 8.09
N THR A 401 9.30 2.77 7.79
CA THR A 401 10.72 3.11 7.82
C THR A 401 11.08 3.39 9.28
N PRO A 402 12.07 2.69 9.85
CA PRO A 402 12.50 2.96 11.21
C PRO A 402 13.12 4.35 11.31
N TRP A 403 13.02 4.92 12.50
CA TRP A 403 13.73 6.14 12.88
C TRP A 403 15.20 5.80 13.18
N PRO A 404 16.15 6.73 12.94
CA PRO A 404 17.58 6.46 13.15
C PRO A 404 17.89 5.96 14.57
N TRP A 405 17.28 6.55 15.59
CA TRP A 405 17.49 6.19 16.99
C TRP A 405 16.59 5.04 17.49
N SER A 406 15.89 4.31 16.60
CA SER A 406 15.09 3.16 17.01
C SER A 406 15.98 2.05 17.60
N PRO A 407 15.66 1.50 18.78
CA PRO A 407 16.49 0.48 19.43
C PRO A 407 16.41 -0.90 18.75
N ARG A 408 15.56 -1.07 17.73
CA ARG A 408 15.31 -2.38 17.11
C ARG A 408 16.18 -2.59 15.87
N PRO A 409 16.93 -3.70 15.78
CA PRO A 409 17.68 -4.04 14.58
C PRO A 409 16.72 -4.27 13.40
N ILE A 410 17.07 -3.73 12.24
CA ILE A 410 16.30 -3.96 11.00
C ILE A 410 16.60 -5.38 10.50
N SER A 411 15.63 -6.29 10.62
CA SER A 411 15.67 -7.55 9.88
C SER A 411 14.95 -7.37 8.55
N TYR A 412 15.69 -7.33 7.45
CA TYR A 412 15.09 -7.24 6.12
C TYR A 412 14.46 -8.58 5.75
N ILE A 413 13.14 -8.67 5.85
CA ILE A 413 12.39 -9.80 5.33
C ILE A 413 12.29 -9.72 3.80
N GLY A 414 12.29 -10.88 3.14
CA GLY A 414 12.07 -11.01 1.71
C GLY A 414 10.79 -10.32 1.23
N GLU A 415 10.71 -10.02 -0.07
CA GLU A 415 9.48 -9.47 -0.64
C GLU A 415 8.33 -10.50 -0.57
N PRO A 416 7.08 -10.04 -0.39
CA PRO A 416 5.92 -10.90 -0.57
C PRO A 416 5.94 -11.52 -1.97
N ARG A 417 6.15 -12.84 -2.02
CA ARG A 417 6.04 -13.65 -3.22
C ARG A 417 5.46 -14.98 -2.79
N ALA A 418 4.34 -15.38 -3.39
CA ALA A 418 3.73 -16.66 -3.11
C ALA A 418 4.75 -17.79 -3.30
N GLU A 419 5.06 -18.53 -2.23
CA GLU A 419 6.01 -19.65 -2.26
C GLU A 419 5.67 -20.63 -3.39
N ALA A 420 4.39 -20.94 -3.53
CA ALA A 420 3.85 -21.84 -4.56
C ALA A 420 4.19 -21.39 -6.00
N TYR A 421 4.33 -20.09 -6.25
CA TYR A 421 4.64 -19.51 -7.56
C TYR A 421 6.13 -19.16 -7.73
N ARG A 422 7.02 -19.61 -6.84
CA ARG A 422 8.47 -19.48 -7.04
C ARG A 422 9.01 -20.40 -8.12
N GLN A 423 8.33 -21.53 -8.35
CA GLN A 423 8.72 -22.55 -9.34
C GLN A 423 8.27 -22.20 -10.76
N VAL A 424 7.34 -21.25 -10.93
CA VAL A 424 6.95 -20.75 -12.25
C VAL A 424 7.78 -19.54 -12.65
N ALA A 425 7.86 -19.26 -13.95
CA ALA A 425 8.54 -18.08 -14.46
C ALA A 425 8.07 -16.79 -13.74
N PRO A 426 8.98 -15.90 -13.30
CA PRO A 426 8.60 -14.64 -12.69
C PRO A 426 7.81 -13.79 -13.70
N LEU A 427 6.83 -13.02 -13.22
CA LEU A 427 6.17 -12.07 -14.11
C LEU A 427 7.16 -11.02 -14.61
N PRO A 428 7.05 -10.58 -15.87
CA PRO A 428 7.91 -9.54 -16.40
C PRO A 428 7.65 -8.22 -15.67
N GLY A 429 8.74 -7.48 -15.43
CA GLY A 429 8.67 -6.20 -14.77
C GLY A 429 8.16 -6.25 -13.32
N GLY A 430 7.77 -5.08 -12.78
CA GLY A 430 7.20 -4.93 -11.44
C GLY A 430 5.95 -4.04 -11.45
N PRO A 431 5.08 -4.10 -10.43
CA PRO A 431 3.87 -3.28 -10.41
C PRO A 431 4.18 -1.78 -10.32
N LEU A 432 3.40 -0.94 -11.03
CA LEU A 432 3.61 0.51 -11.11
C LEU A 432 3.62 1.18 -9.73
N TRP A 433 2.76 0.74 -8.79
CA TRP A 433 2.65 1.36 -7.48
C TRP A 433 3.97 1.40 -6.71
N ARG A 434 4.90 0.45 -6.95
CA ARG A 434 6.24 0.46 -6.33
C ARG A 434 7.14 1.56 -6.86
N LYS A 435 6.85 2.05 -8.07
CA LYS A 435 7.52 3.18 -8.70
C LYS A 435 6.77 4.49 -8.48
N LEU A 436 5.65 4.48 -7.74
CA LEU A 436 5.07 5.73 -7.28
C LEU A 436 5.83 6.25 -6.06
N ALA A 437 5.86 7.57 -5.96
CA ALA A 437 6.73 8.29 -5.06
C ALA A 437 6.23 8.26 -3.59
N GLY A 438 4.94 7.98 -3.38
CA GLY A 438 4.34 7.75 -2.08
C GLY A 438 2.81 7.63 -2.13
N PRO A 439 2.14 7.54 -0.98
CA PRO A 439 0.68 7.41 -0.89
C PRO A 439 -0.08 8.56 -1.55
N ALA A 440 0.45 9.79 -1.54
CA ALA A 440 -0.14 10.93 -2.24
C ALA A 440 -0.25 10.69 -3.75
N HIS A 441 0.83 10.20 -4.38
CA HIS A 441 0.83 9.97 -5.82
C HIS A 441 -0.07 8.78 -6.17
N LEU A 442 -0.05 7.73 -5.35
CA LEU A 442 -0.97 6.60 -5.51
C LEU A 442 -2.44 7.04 -5.41
N LEU A 443 -2.80 7.88 -4.44
CA LEU A 443 -4.15 8.40 -4.29
C LEU A 443 -4.63 9.13 -5.56
N LEU A 444 -3.79 10.00 -6.13
CA LEU A 444 -4.12 10.73 -7.35
C LEU A 444 -4.25 9.80 -8.57
N PHE A 445 -3.38 8.78 -8.69
CA PHE A 445 -3.50 7.76 -9.73
C PHE A 445 -4.80 6.95 -9.60
N LEU A 446 -5.19 6.58 -8.38
CA LEU A 446 -6.42 5.84 -8.11
C LEU A 446 -7.66 6.67 -8.43
N GLU A 447 -7.65 7.96 -8.09
CA GLU A 447 -8.74 8.86 -8.45
C GLU A 447 -8.87 9.02 -9.96
N ARG A 448 -7.75 9.16 -10.68
CA ARG A 448 -7.78 9.38 -12.13
C ARG A 448 -8.15 8.13 -12.93
N HIS A 449 -7.57 6.99 -12.58
CA HIS A 449 -7.59 5.79 -13.43
C HIS A 449 -8.41 4.64 -12.86
N GLY A 450 -8.77 4.71 -11.58
CA GLY A 450 -9.49 3.67 -10.87
C GLY A 450 -8.60 2.50 -10.44
N CYS A 451 -9.04 1.80 -9.39
CA CYS A 451 -8.32 0.67 -8.79
C CYS A 451 -8.04 -0.46 -9.80
N ASP A 452 -9.01 -0.78 -10.68
CA ASP A 452 -8.86 -1.87 -11.64
C ASP A 452 -7.78 -1.61 -12.69
N THR A 453 -7.64 -0.37 -13.15
CA THR A 453 -6.59 -0.02 -14.11
C THR A 453 -5.22 -0.04 -13.43
N VAL A 454 -5.08 0.65 -12.30
CA VAL A 454 -3.79 0.83 -11.62
C VAL A 454 -3.21 -0.50 -11.14
N ARG A 455 -4.04 -1.45 -10.69
CA ARG A 455 -3.56 -2.75 -10.17
C ARG A 455 -2.93 -3.63 -11.24
N HIS A 456 -3.31 -3.43 -12.51
CA HIS A 456 -2.79 -4.22 -13.63
C HIS A 456 -1.60 -3.56 -14.33
N TRP A 457 -1.26 -2.32 -13.99
CA TRP A 457 -0.08 -1.66 -14.57
C TRP A 457 1.23 -2.21 -14.01
N ARG A 458 2.13 -2.54 -14.94
CA ARG A 458 3.48 -3.02 -14.65
C ARG A 458 4.51 -2.23 -15.43
N VAL A 459 5.59 -1.90 -14.75
CA VAL A 459 6.78 -1.30 -15.32
C VAL A 459 7.69 -2.40 -15.82
N ARG A 460 8.08 -2.33 -17.09
CA ARG A 460 9.00 -3.31 -17.68
C ARG A 460 10.39 -3.23 -17.06
N SER A 461 11.21 -4.25 -17.30
CA SER A 461 12.53 -4.39 -16.66
C SER A 461 13.49 -3.26 -17.02
N GLU A 462 13.36 -2.65 -18.20
CA GLU A 462 14.14 -1.47 -18.60
C GLU A 462 13.72 -0.18 -17.87
N GLY A 463 12.62 -0.20 -17.11
CA GLY A 463 12.22 0.88 -16.20
C GLY A 463 11.47 2.06 -16.84
N GLY A 464 11.59 2.26 -18.15
CA GLY A 464 11.02 3.43 -18.86
C GLY A 464 9.64 3.23 -19.49
N SER A 465 9.10 2.02 -19.51
CA SER A 465 7.81 1.73 -20.16
C SER A 465 6.85 0.94 -19.26
N VAL A 466 5.55 1.11 -19.52
CA VAL A 466 4.46 0.47 -18.77
C VAL A 466 3.59 -0.34 -19.72
N PHE A 467 3.08 -1.45 -19.22
CA PHE A 467 2.04 -2.23 -19.87
C PHE A 467 0.97 -2.60 -18.84
N ARG A 468 -0.23 -2.93 -19.31
CA ARG A 468 -1.31 -3.42 -18.46
C ARG A 468 -1.43 -4.92 -18.66
N LEU A 469 -1.48 -5.66 -17.55
CA LEU A 469 -1.74 -7.08 -17.55
C LEU A 469 -3.09 -7.38 -18.21
N GLY A 470 -3.08 -8.35 -19.12
CA GLY A 470 -4.27 -8.85 -19.79
C GLY A 470 -4.68 -8.10 -21.06
N GLU A 471 -3.94 -7.07 -21.49
CA GLU A 471 -4.22 -6.35 -22.74
C GLU A 471 -3.67 -7.07 -23.97
N ASN A 472 -2.51 -7.73 -23.86
CA ASN A 472 -1.80 -8.33 -25.00
C ASN A 472 -1.69 -9.86 -24.85
N LEU A 473 -2.80 -10.49 -24.50
CA LEU A 473 -2.88 -11.94 -24.32
C LEU A 473 -2.83 -12.68 -25.66
N SER A 474 -1.91 -13.63 -25.76
CA SER A 474 -1.89 -14.63 -26.83
C SER A 474 -2.41 -15.96 -26.30
N TYR A 475 -3.35 -16.57 -27.01
CA TYR A 475 -3.93 -17.86 -26.62
C TYR A 475 -3.45 -18.96 -27.56
N VAL A 476 -2.89 -20.02 -27.00
CA VAL A 476 -2.46 -21.21 -27.73
C VAL A 476 -3.36 -22.37 -27.35
N TYR A 477 -3.80 -23.13 -28.36
CA TYR A 477 -4.59 -24.35 -28.21
C TYR A 477 -3.94 -25.41 -29.09
N ALA A 478 -3.33 -26.43 -28.48
CA ALA A 478 -2.64 -27.47 -29.24
C ALA A 478 -2.77 -28.85 -28.56
N GLU A 479 -2.55 -29.91 -29.34
CA GLU A 479 -2.36 -31.23 -28.78
C GLU A 479 -1.00 -31.28 -28.05
N PRO A 480 -0.85 -32.07 -26.98
CA PRO A 480 0.41 -32.14 -26.23
C PRO A 480 1.63 -32.52 -27.08
N LYS A 481 1.44 -33.33 -28.13
CA LYS A 481 2.51 -33.76 -29.06
C LYS A 481 3.09 -32.60 -29.88
N ASP A 482 2.32 -31.52 -30.05
CA ASP A 482 2.69 -30.33 -30.81
C ASP A 482 3.23 -29.22 -29.87
N MET A 483 3.33 -29.49 -28.57
CA MET A 483 3.87 -28.58 -27.57
C MET A 483 5.30 -28.96 -27.19
N ALA A 484 6.12 -27.95 -26.92
CA ALA A 484 7.45 -28.16 -26.38
C ALA A 484 7.36 -28.72 -24.93
N PRO A 485 8.26 -29.64 -24.52
CA PRO A 485 8.20 -30.27 -23.20
C PRO A 485 8.30 -29.30 -22.02
N ASP A 486 9.06 -28.22 -22.17
CA ASP A 486 9.21 -27.14 -21.19
C ASP A 486 7.91 -26.35 -20.98
N VAL A 487 7.14 -26.10 -22.04
CA VAL A 487 5.81 -25.47 -21.96
C VAL A 487 4.84 -26.33 -21.15
N LEU A 488 4.81 -27.65 -21.40
CA LEU A 488 3.97 -28.58 -20.64
C LEU A 488 4.38 -28.66 -19.17
N GLU A 489 5.69 -28.58 -18.88
CA GLU A 489 6.20 -28.53 -17.51
C GLU A 489 5.82 -27.22 -16.81
N GLU A 490 5.95 -26.06 -17.47
CA GLU A 490 5.53 -24.77 -16.90
C GLU A 490 4.02 -24.74 -16.62
N ILE A 491 3.19 -25.31 -17.51
CA ILE A 491 1.75 -25.51 -17.28
C ILE A 491 1.51 -26.40 -16.06
N ALA A 492 2.24 -27.51 -15.92
CA ALA A 492 2.13 -28.38 -14.75
C ALA A 492 2.48 -27.64 -13.45
N LEU A 493 3.57 -26.88 -13.45
CA LEU A 493 3.99 -26.07 -12.30
C LEU A 493 2.95 -25.00 -11.96
N LEU A 494 2.36 -24.34 -12.95
CA LEU A 494 1.28 -23.36 -12.74
C LEU A 494 0.04 -24.01 -12.10
N VAL A 495 -0.35 -25.20 -12.56
CA VAL A 495 -1.50 -25.95 -11.99
C VAL A 495 -1.22 -26.39 -10.56
N LEU A 496 0.01 -26.81 -10.25
CA LEU A 496 0.42 -27.16 -8.87
C LEU A 496 0.45 -25.93 -7.97
N ALA A 497 0.96 -24.81 -8.47
CA ALA A 497 1.04 -23.55 -7.73
C ALA A 497 -0.34 -23.04 -7.29
N ALA A 498 -1.40 -23.35 -8.04
CA ALA A 498 -2.78 -23.03 -7.66
C ALA A 498 -3.30 -23.84 -6.45
N GLY A 499 -2.61 -24.92 -6.04
CA GLY A 499 -2.86 -25.66 -4.80
C GLY A 499 -4.11 -26.55 -4.79
N LYS A 500 -4.82 -26.69 -5.92
CA LYS A 500 -6.07 -27.48 -6.01
C LYS A 500 -5.89 -28.88 -6.61
N VAL A 501 -4.70 -29.20 -7.13
CA VAL A 501 -4.43 -30.44 -7.87
C VAL A 501 -3.26 -31.20 -7.24
N LYS A 502 -3.42 -32.51 -7.04
CA LYS A 502 -2.34 -33.38 -6.57
C LYS A 502 -1.38 -33.73 -7.73
N PRO A 503 -0.07 -33.83 -7.49
CA PRO A 503 0.94 -34.02 -8.54
C PRO A 503 0.91 -35.40 -9.21
N GLN A 504 0.41 -36.43 -8.52
CA GLN A 504 0.55 -37.86 -8.88
C GLN A 504 0.18 -38.22 -10.32
N TRP A 505 -0.75 -37.49 -10.95
CA TRP A 505 -1.22 -37.78 -12.31
C TRP A 505 -1.22 -36.56 -13.24
N LEU A 506 -0.77 -35.40 -12.76
CA LEU A 506 -0.89 -34.15 -13.50
C LEU A 506 -0.12 -34.20 -14.82
N ARG A 507 1.18 -34.52 -14.77
CA ARG A 507 2.05 -34.57 -15.95
C ARG A 507 1.59 -35.64 -16.94
N TYR A 508 1.20 -36.81 -16.43
CA TYR A 508 0.64 -37.88 -17.27
C TYR A 508 -0.64 -37.43 -17.98
N ASN A 509 -1.57 -36.79 -17.27
CA ASN A 509 -2.82 -36.31 -17.85
C ASN A 509 -2.60 -35.20 -18.87
N LEU A 510 -1.64 -34.29 -18.63
CA LEU A 510 -1.27 -33.25 -19.58
C LEU A 510 -0.68 -33.84 -20.86
N ALA A 511 0.28 -34.78 -20.75
CA ALA A 511 0.90 -35.43 -21.90
C ALA A 511 -0.10 -36.24 -22.77
N ASN A 512 -1.18 -36.73 -22.16
CA ASN A 512 -2.21 -37.53 -22.83
C ASN A 512 -3.52 -36.76 -23.10
N ALA A 513 -3.55 -35.44 -22.86
CA ALA A 513 -4.73 -34.63 -23.09
C ALA A 513 -5.13 -34.60 -24.58
N TYR A 514 -6.40 -34.33 -24.85
CA TYR A 514 -6.86 -34.04 -26.22
C TYR A 514 -6.43 -32.65 -26.66
N LEU A 515 -6.51 -31.69 -25.75
CA LEU A 515 -6.21 -30.30 -26.02
C LEU A 515 -5.71 -29.65 -24.74
N VAL A 516 -4.57 -28.98 -24.83
CA VAL A 516 -4.06 -28.11 -23.77
C VAL A 516 -4.17 -26.69 -24.29
N ALA A 517 -4.74 -25.80 -23.47
CA ALA A 517 -4.79 -24.38 -23.73
C ALA A 517 -3.95 -23.63 -22.72
N TYR A 518 -3.26 -22.59 -23.18
CA TYR A 518 -2.58 -21.66 -22.30
C TYR A 518 -2.60 -20.25 -22.87
N ALA A 519 -2.59 -19.27 -21.98
CA ALA A 519 -2.49 -17.86 -22.29
C ALA A 519 -1.09 -17.36 -21.93
N THR A 520 -0.45 -16.67 -22.86
CA THR A 520 0.82 -16.00 -22.64
C THR A 520 0.69 -14.49 -22.75
N GLU A 521 1.51 -13.79 -22.00
CA GLU A 521 1.75 -12.35 -22.15
C GLU A 521 3.21 -12.10 -21.83
N GLU A 522 3.89 -11.27 -22.63
CA GLU A 522 5.29 -10.91 -22.39
C GLU A 522 6.22 -12.13 -22.16
N GLY A 523 5.98 -13.20 -22.91
CA GLY A 523 6.80 -14.42 -22.89
C GLY A 523 6.57 -15.35 -21.69
N VAL A 524 5.59 -15.10 -20.81
CA VAL A 524 5.30 -15.96 -19.65
C VAL A 524 3.91 -16.59 -19.74
N ILE A 525 3.76 -17.82 -19.22
CA ILE A 525 2.45 -18.46 -19.11
C ILE A 525 1.67 -17.85 -17.93
N ALA A 526 0.51 -17.27 -18.23
CA ALA A 526 -0.32 -16.57 -17.27
C ALA A 526 -1.56 -17.37 -16.84
N GLY A 527 -1.99 -18.31 -17.68
CA GLY A 527 -3.16 -19.13 -17.41
C GLY A 527 -3.21 -20.37 -18.29
N THR A 528 -3.97 -21.39 -17.85
CA THR A 528 -4.18 -22.64 -18.60
C THR A 528 -5.58 -23.20 -18.39
N ASP A 529 -6.06 -24.00 -19.34
CA ASP A 529 -7.20 -24.92 -19.25
C ASP A 529 -6.85 -26.19 -20.06
N THR A 530 -7.43 -27.34 -19.74
CA THR A 530 -7.09 -28.61 -20.40
C THR A 530 -8.32 -29.47 -20.61
N LEU A 531 -8.43 -30.07 -21.80
CA LEU A 531 -9.38 -31.12 -22.13
C LEU A 531 -8.70 -32.50 -22.04
N LYS A 532 -8.93 -33.20 -20.94
CA LYS A 532 -8.21 -34.43 -20.57
C LYS A 532 -8.96 -35.68 -21.01
N ARG A 533 -8.19 -36.76 -21.19
CA ARG A 533 -8.71 -38.13 -21.23
C ARG A 533 -8.96 -38.61 -19.80
N LEU A 534 -10.17 -39.11 -19.54
CA LEU A 534 -10.46 -39.80 -18.29
C LEU A 534 -9.80 -41.19 -18.33
N ARG A 535 -9.07 -41.54 -17.28
CA ARG A 535 -8.42 -42.86 -17.16
C ARG A 535 -9.46 -43.93 -16.82
N PRO A 536 -9.34 -45.16 -17.33
CA PRO A 536 -10.33 -46.22 -17.08
C PRO A 536 -10.63 -46.44 -15.60
N GLU A 537 -9.60 -46.48 -14.76
CA GLU A 537 -9.76 -46.72 -13.31
C GLU A 537 -10.46 -45.54 -12.62
N TYR A 538 -10.32 -44.33 -13.16
CA TYR A 538 -11.02 -43.16 -12.65
C TYR A 538 -12.49 -43.15 -13.08
N LEU A 539 -12.81 -43.62 -14.29
CA LEU A 539 -14.18 -43.78 -14.77
C LEU A 539 -14.95 -44.80 -13.92
N GLU A 540 -14.36 -45.95 -13.64
CA GLU A 540 -14.96 -46.97 -12.77
C GLU A 540 -15.28 -46.41 -11.39
N HIS A 541 -14.33 -45.69 -10.78
CA HIS A 541 -14.54 -45.07 -9.48
C HIS A 541 -15.67 -44.03 -9.47
N ILE A 542 -15.77 -43.20 -10.52
CA ILE A 542 -16.85 -42.22 -10.65
C ILE A 542 -18.19 -42.94 -10.86
N LYS A 543 -18.22 -44.00 -11.66
CA LYS A 543 -19.42 -44.82 -11.89
C LYS A 543 -19.91 -45.47 -10.60
N GLU A 544 -19.01 -46.02 -9.79
CA GLU A 544 -19.34 -46.62 -8.48
C GLU A 544 -19.92 -45.58 -7.50
N GLN A 545 -19.32 -44.39 -7.41
CA GLN A 545 -19.72 -43.40 -6.41
C GLN A 545 -20.91 -42.52 -6.84
N SER A 546 -21.03 -42.26 -8.14
CA SER A 546 -22.04 -41.34 -8.68
C SER A 546 -23.14 -42.04 -9.46
N GLY A 547 -22.99 -43.32 -9.80
CA GLY A 547 -23.92 -44.05 -10.67
C GLY A 547 -23.94 -43.57 -12.13
N LEU A 548 -23.05 -42.66 -12.54
CA LEU A 548 -22.95 -42.17 -13.92
C LEU A 548 -21.83 -42.87 -14.68
N ASP A 549 -22.16 -43.43 -15.84
CA ASP A 549 -21.16 -43.93 -16.77
C ASP A 549 -20.67 -42.79 -17.66
N LEU A 550 -19.41 -42.39 -17.46
CA LEU A 550 -18.77 -41.31 -18.23
C LEU A 550 -17.84 -41.87 -19.31
N THR A 551 -18.00 -43.14 -19.70
CA THR A 551 -17.25 -43.74 -20.80
C THR A 551 -17.47 -42.94 -22.09
N GLY A 552 -16.38 -42.61 -22.78
CA GLY A 552 -16.42 -41.78 -23.99
C GLY A 552 -16.51 -40.26 -23.73
N TYR A 553 -16.64 -39.81 -22.48
CA TYR A 553 -16.56 -38.40 -22.13
C TYR A 553 -15.10 -37.97 -21.94
N THR A 554 -14.87 -36.67 -22.15
CA THR A 554 -13.64 -35.97 -21.84
C THR A 554 -13.83 -35.09 -20.61
N GLU A 555 -12.77 -34.86 -19.84
CA GLU A 555 -12.86 -34.00 -18.65
C GLU A 555 -12.17 -32.66 -18.90
N ARG A 556 -12.91 -31.56 -18.83
CA ARG A 556 -12.30 -30.22 -18.82
C ARG A 556 -11.88 -29.88 -17.39
N GLY A 557 -10.63 -29.47 -17.22
CA GLY A 557 -10.09 -29.17 -15.90
C GLY A 557 -8.72 -28.49 -15.97
N TYR A 558 -8.07 -28.41 -14.82
CA TYR A 558 -6.77 -27.70 -14.68
C TYR A 558 -6.82 -26.21 -15.00
N VAL A 559 -8.02 -25.59 -14.97
CA VAL A 559 -8.17 -24.13 -15.06
C VAL A 559 -7.39 -23.47 -13.93
N SER A 560 -6.26 -22.85 -14.28
CA SER A 560 -5.36 -22.20 -13.32
C SER A 560 -4.91 -20.87 -13.91
N ILE A 561 -5.16 -19.78 -13.19
CA ILE A 561 -4.83 -18.41 -13.60
C ILE A 561 -3.94 -17.82 -12.52
N ARG A 562 -2.82 -17.21 -12.92
CA ARG A 562 -1.95 -16.49 -12.00
C ARG A 562 -2.76 -15.41 -11.25
N PRO A 563 -2.56 -15.24 -9.93
CA PRO A 563 -3.37 -14.33 -9.14
C PRO A 563 -3.46 -12.90 -9.69
N GLU A 564 -2.39 -12.40 -10.30
CA GLU A 564 -2.26 -11.07 -10.87
C GLU A 564 -3.15 -10.83 -12.11
N TYR A 565 -3.59 -11.89 -12.78
CA TYR A 565 -4.46 -11.81 -13.97
C TYR A 565 -5.94 -12.04 -13.62
N ARG A 566 -6.29 -12.23 -12.35
CA ARG A 566 -7.68 -12.46 -11.94
C ARG A 566 -8.51 -11.21 -12.20
N GLY A 567 -9.60 -11.36 -12.95
CA GLY A 567 -10.49 -10.26 -13.33
C GLY A 567 -10.28 -9.74 -14.75
N THR A 568 -9.22 -10.16 -15.45
CA THR A 568 -8.93 -9.79 -16.85
C THR A 568 -9.83 -10.51 -17.88
N GLY A 569 -10.67 -11.45 -17.45
CA GLY A 569 -11.45 -12.30 -18.37
C GLY A 569 -10.69 -13.49 -18.96
N MET A 570 -9.38 -13.61 -18.73
CA MET A 570 -8.52 -14.68 -19.26
C MET A 570 -9.07 -16.09 -19.06
N GLY A 571 -9.53 -16.40 -17.85
CA GLY A 571 -10.10 -17.71 -17.55
C GLY A 571 -11.29 -18.03 -18.45
N ASN A 572 -12.19 -17.06 -18.67
CA ASN A 572 -13.34 -17.24 -19.54
C ASN A 572 -12.94 -17.49 -21.00
N ALA A 573 -11.96 -16.73 -21.51
CA ALA A 573 -11.45 -16.90 -22.87
C ALA A 573 -10.80 -18.27 -23.10
N LEU A 574 -10.03 -18.78 -22.11
CA LEU A 574 -9.47 -20.13 -22.16
C LEU A 574 -10.57 -21.20 -22.23
N VAL A 575 -11.60 -21.10 -21.36
CA VAL A 575 -12.73 -22.03 -21.34
C VAL A 575 -13.47 -22.03 -22.69
N GLN A 576 -13.84 -20.84 -23.18
CA GLN A 576 -14.56 -20.70 -24.46
C GLN A 576 -13.74 -21.25 -25.63
N GLY A 577 -12.43 -21.00 -25.64
CA GLY A 577 -11.55 -21.52 -26.68
C GLY A 577 -11.38 -23.04 -26.66
N ILE A 578 -11.37 -23.67 -25.48
CA ILE A 578 -11.41 -25.14 -25.33
C ILE A 578 -12.74 -25.68 -25.85
N ILE A 579 -13.87 -25.10 -25.43
CA ILE A 579 -15.21 -25.55 -25.85
C ILE A 579 -15.35 -25.50 -27.37
N ALA A 580 -14.96 -24.38 -27.99
CA ALA A 580 -15.03 -24.19 -29.44
C ALA A 580 -14.17 -25.20 -30.23
N ARG A 581 -13.09 -25.70 -29.62
CA ARG A 581 -12.14 -26.64 -30.24
C ARG A 581 -12.32 -28.08 -29.78
N ALA A 582 -13.29 -28.37 -28.92
CA ALA A 582 -13.56 -29.72 -28.43
C ALA A 582 -14.01 -30.66 -29.56
N GLY A 583 -14.44 -30.14 -30.71
CA GLY A 583 -14.75 -30.92 -31.91
C GLY A 583 -15.89 -31.93 -31.70
N GLY A 584 -16.97 -31.50 -31.05
CA GLY A 584 -18.14 -32.34 -30.76
C GLY A 584 -17.96 -33.37 -29.65
N ARG A 585 -16.81 -33.40 -28.98
CA ARG A 585 -16.56 -34.33 -27.86
C ARG A 585 -17.52 -34.04 -26.69
N LYS A 586 -18.04 -35.11 -26.09
CA LYS A 586 -18.80 -35.03 -24.84
C LYS A 586 -17.86 -34.59 -23.71
N MET A 587 -18.28 -33.61 -22.90
CA MET A 587 -17.44 -32.96 -21.89
C MET A 587 -18.10 -33.01 -20.51
N VAL A 588 -17.31 -33.38 -19.51
CA VAL A 588 -17.67 -33.27 -18.10
C VAL A 588 -16.68 -32.40 -17.35
N ILE A 589 -17.16 -31.78 -16.28
CA ILE A 589 -16.31 -31.13 -15.29
C ILE A 589 -16.64 -31.73 -13.94
N ILE A 590 -15.61 -32.19 -13.23
CA ILE A 590 -15.75 -32.73 -11.88
C ILE A 590 -15.10 -31.74 -10.92
N THR A 591 -15.87 -31.20 -9.98
CA THR A 591 -15.37 -30.19 -9.04
C THR A 591 -15.97 -30.37 -7.64
N GLY A 592 -15.24 -29.92 -6.62
CA GLY A 592 -15.76 -29.96 -5.25
C GLY A 592 -16.89 -28.95 -5.05
N GLU A 593 -17.84 -29.28 -4.18
CA GLU A 593 -18.92 -28.35 -3.81
C GLU A 593 -18.41 -27.09 -3.10
N ASP A 594 -17.22 -27.18 -2.49
CA ASP A 594 -16.49 -26.08 -1.87
C ASP A 594 -15.86 -25.10 -2.89
N ASN A 595 -15.80 -25.45 -4.18
CA ASN A 595 -15.20 -24.61 -5.21
C ASN A 595 -16.18 -23.60 -5.82
N LEU A 596 -16.62 -22.63 -5.03
CA LEU A 596 -17.58 -21.60 -5.45
C LEU A 596 -17.10 -20.76 -6.64
N ALA A 597 -15.79 -20.48 -6.73
CA ALA A 597 -15.22 -19.74 -7.85
C ALA A 597 -15.31 -20.54 -9.16
N GLY A 598 -15.00 -21.83 -9.11
CA GLY A 598 -15.19 -22.75 -10.22
C GLY A 598 -16.66 -22.83 -10.66
N GLN A 599 -17.59 -22.97 -9.71
CA GLN A 599 -19.03 -23.01 -10.01
C GLN A 599 -19.53 -21.74 -10.71
N LYS A 600 -19.08 -20.56 -10.28
CA LYS A 600 -19.41 -19.29 -10.97
C LYS A 600 -18.87 -19.26 -12.40
N LEU A 601 -17.66 -19.77 -12.63
CA LEU A 601 -17.09 -19.88 -13.98
C LEU A 601 -17.90 -20.86 -14.84
N LEU A 602 -18.30 -22.00 -14.29
CA LEU A 602 -19.12 -23.01 -14.97
C LEU A 602 -20.48 -22.43 -15.39
N ALA A 603 -21.19 -21.78 -14.47
CA ALA A 603 -22.49 -21.15 -14.74
C ALA A 603 -22.38 -20.06 -15.84
N ARG A 604 -21.33 -19.24 -15.82
CA ARG A 604 -21.06 -18.23 -16.86
C ARG A 604 -20.81 -18.83 -18.26
N ASN A 605 -20.42 -20.10 -18.33
CA ASN A 605 -20.11 -20.80 -19.57
C ASN A 605 -21.20 -21.82 -19.94
N ASN A 606 -22.45 -21.55 -19.58
CA ASN A 606 -23.63 -22.36 -19.90
C ASN A 606 -23.49 -23.84 -19.53
N GLN A 607 -22.88 -24.10 -18.37
CA GLN A 607 -22.78 -25.44 -17.81
C GLN A 607 -23.76 -25.62 -16.66
N ARG A 608 -24.38 -26.80 -16.57
CA ARG A 608 -25.33 -27.17 -15.52
C ARG A 608 -24.77 -28.28 -14.66
N ARG A 609 -25.10 -28.25 -13.38
CA ARG A 609 -24.85 -29.37 -12.47
C ARG A 609 -25.80 -30.50 -12.84
N VAL A 610 -25.24 -31.68 -13.14
CA VAL A 610 -26.03 -32.87 -13.49
C VAL A 610 -26.13 -33.85 -12.32
N ARG A 611 -25.10 -33.93 -11.46
CA ARG A 611 -25.12 -34.83 -10.30
C ARG A 611 -24.19 -34.37 -9.18
N THR A 612 -24.52 -34.79 -7.96
CA THR A 612 -23.69 -34.68 -6.76
C THR A 612 -23.37 -36.08 -6.25
N TYR A 613 -22.15 -36.29 -5.74
CA TYR A 613 -21.77 -37.55 -5.10
C TYR A 613 -20.73 -37.30 -4.00
N PHE A 614 -20.61 -38.22 -3.05
CA PHE A 614 -19.57 -38.13 -2.02
C PHE A 614 -18.32 -38.90 -2.45
N SER A 615 -17.16 -38.24 -2.48
CA SER A 615 -15.90 -38.91 -2.81
C SER A 615 -15.23 -39.42 -1.55
N ASN A 616 -15.20 -40.74 -1.35
CA ASN A 616 -14.52 -41.36 -0.20
C ASN A 616 -13.02 -41.02 -0.16
N ARG A 617 -12.39 -40.92 -1.35
CA ARG A 617 -10.96 -40.60 -1.47
C ARG A 617 -10.62 -39.17 -1.07
N LEU A 618 -11.50 -38.22 -1.37
CA LEU A 618 -11.31 -36.80 -1.04
C LEU A 618 -12.02 -36.41 0.27
N ASN A 619 -12.79 -37.34 0.84
CA ASN A 619 -13.64 -37.15 2.01
C ASN A 619 -14.51 -35.88 1.93
N LYS A 620 -15.11 -35.63 0.77
CA LYS A 620 -15.96 -34.45 0.55
C LYS A 620 -16.98 -34.61 -0.57
N PRO A 621 -18.06 -33.78 -0.57
CA PRO A 621 -19.00 -33.70 -1.67
C PRO A 621 -18.36 -33.18 -2.97
N MET A 622 -18.69 -33.84 -4.06
CA MET A 622 -18.25 -33.55 -5.41
C MET A 622 -19.47 -33.34 -6.32
N GLN A 623 -19.27 -32.58 -7.39
CA GLN A 623 -20.28 -32.21 -8.36
C GLN A 623 -19.79 -32.55 -9.77
N ILE A 624 -20.69 -33.09 -10.58
CA ILE A 624 -20.48 -33.31 -12.02
C ILE A 624 -21.30 -32.26 -12.75
N TRP A 625 -20.62 -31.53 -13.64
CA TRP A 625 -21.19 -30.48 -14.48
C TRP A 625 -20.99 -30.84 -15.96
N MET A 626 -21.96 -30.48 -16.79
CA MET A 626 -21.94 -30.70 -18.24
C MET A 626 -22.44 -29.43 -18.96
N PRO A 627 -22.02 -29.19 -20.22
CA PRO A 627 -22.66 -28.20 -21.09
C PRO A 627 -24.19 -28.40 -21.12
N GLN A 628 -24.95 -27.32 -21.11
CA GLN A 628 -26.42 -27.39 -21.05
C GLN A 628 -27.05 -28.16 -22.21
N GLU A 629 -26.43 -28.07 -23.40
CA GLU A 629 -26.86 -28.74 -24.62
C GLU A 629 -26.47 -30.22 -24.70
N GLN A 630 -25.61 -30.70 -23.80
CA GLN A 630 -25.27 -32.12 -23.70
C GLN A 630 -26.31 -32.79 -22.80
N ASP A 631 -27.15 -33.63 -23.41
CA ASP A 631 -28.03 -34.50 -22.64
C ASP A 631 -27.23 -35.67 -22.06
N PRO A 632 -27.22 -35.86 -20.74
CA PRO A 632 -26.65 -37.04 -20.15
C PRO A 632 -27.51 -38.23 -20.57
N GLU A 633 -26.89 -39.26 -21.12
CA GLU A 633 -27.49 -40.60 -21.23
C GLU A 633 -27.63 -41.13 -19.79
N LEU A 634 -28.66 -40.68 -19.07
CA LEU A 634 -28.90 -41.04 -17.68
C LEU A 634 -29.52 -42.43 -17.63
N GLY A 635 -28.78 -43.39 -17.09
CA GLY A 635 -29.40 -44.55 -16.45
C GLY A 635 -30.26 -44.07 -15.26
N GLU A 636 -31.38 -44.74 -15.03
CA GLU A 636 -32.40 -44.37 -14.04
C GLU A 636 -31.80 -43.99 -12.66
N GLU A 637 -32.36 -42.95 -12.04
CA GLU A 637 -32.10 -42.61 -10.65
C GLU A 637 -32.40 -43.83 -9.76
N LYS A 638 -31.43 -44.28 -8.98
CA LYS A 638 -31.63 -45.22 -7.88
C LYS A 638 -31.51 -44.49 -6.55
#